data_AF-A0A671V8R2-F1
#
_entry.id   AF-A0A671V8R2-F1
#
_cell.length_a   1.000
_cell.length_b   1.000
_cell.length_c   1.000
_cell.angle_alpha   90.00
_cell.angle_beta   90.00
_cell.angle_gamma   90.00
#
_symmetry.space_group_name_H-M   'P 1'
#
loop_
_entity.id
_entity.type
_entity.pdbx_description
1 polymer ?
#
loop_
_entity_poly.entity_id
_entity_poly.type
_entity_poly.pdbx_seq_one_letter_code
_entity_poly.pdbx_strand_id
1 'polypeptide(L)'
;MNWRFIEVICFLFIWDHITVQSSRQDPLATEQHVTKQYDWLISDRGPFHHSRSYLSFVDKFRQGFTTRYKIYREFARWKVRNTAIERRDLIRNPVPLMPEFQRSVRLLGRRPTTQQFIDTIIKKYGTHILISATLGGEEALTMYLAKNKLDRKLANATQNVEALHQLASSYFIDRDGTMRKLHEIQISTNAIKVTETRTGPLGCSSYDNLDSVSSILLQSPESKLHLQGLQVIFPEYLQEKFVQSALSYIMCNGEGEYVCHENQCICQCADEYPQCNCPITDIQIMENTLLGMSESWASSYKDFENSDEFKSFLKRLPSTHFLPISSVHLLWGSDWDLQARYRLLQSSLEIQRLKIQRTARKLFGLSIRCHHNPNHQMPRERSVMQWLNRVQSFLYCNENGFWGTFLESQRTCVCHTGVTLCQRPIPCVIGGNNSCAMCSLANISQCGSCNKGYKLYRGRCEPQNVDSERSEQFISFETDLDFQDLELKYLLQKMDSRLYIHTTFISNEIRLETFFDPRWRKRMSLTLKSNKNRMDYLHMIIGLSMKICQMRNSSIDPMFFVYVNPFSGSHSEGWSMPFGEHGYPRWEKVRLQNSQCFNWTLLLGNRWKTFFETVHIYLRSRAKIPTGLRNDTGQGPVDLADPNKRQIYIKISDIQVFGYSLRFNADLLRSAVQQVNQSYTQGTQFYSSSSVMLLLLDIRDRINRLAPPSAPGKPQLDLFSCMLKHRLKLNNSEMIRVNHALDMYSTEILKQSDHLTAKLC
;
A
#
# COMPACT_ATOMS: atom_id res chain seq x y z
N MET A 1 27.59 43.40 -5.39
CA MET A 1 28.38 42.22 -4.99
C MET A 1 27.79 41.70 -3.68
N ASN A 2 26.98 40.64 -3.77
CA ASN A 2 26.13 40.17 -2.67
C ASN A 2 26.84 39.08 -1.87
N TRP A 3 27.17 39.40 -0.62
CA TRP A 3 27.77 38.52 0.38
C TRP A 3 26.97 37.21 0.60
N ARG A 4 25.66 37.24 0.33
CA ARG A 4 24.78 36.07 0.42
C ARG A 4 25.01 35.00 -0.66
N PHE A 5 25.67 35.33 -1.77
CA PHE A 5 25.98 34.34 -2.80
C PHE A 5 27.19 33.47 -2.43
N ILE A 6 28.12 34.01 -1.62
CA ILE A 6 29.29 33.29 -1.13
C ILE A 6 28.89 32.31 -0.01
N GLU A 7 27.97 32.70 0.88
CA GLU A 7 27.46 31.78 1.91
C GLU A 7 26.76 30.55 1.32
N VAL A 8 25.98 30.72 0.24
CA VAL A 8 25.29 29.59 -0.41
C VAL A 8 26.28 28.64 -1.09
N ILE A 9 27.36 29.16 -1.69
CA ILE A 9 28.39 28.32 -2.31
C ILE A 9 29.22 27.59 -1.24
N CYS A 10 29.52 28.25 -0.11
CA CYS A 10 30.20 27.61 1.02
C CYS A 10 29.33 26.53 1.68
N PHE A 11 28.01 26.75 1.81
CA PHE A 11 27.09 25.72 2.33
C PHE A 11 26.95 24.51 1.39
N LEU A 12 27.01 24.71 0.07
CA LEU A 12 27.01 23.61 -0.90
C LEU A 12 28.31 22.79 -0.87
N PHE A 13 29.46 23.46 -0.63
CA PHE A 13 30.75 22.77 -0.46
C PHE A 13 30.87 22.01 0.86
N ILE A 14 30.18 22.45 1.92
CA ILE A 14 30.18 21.75 3.22
C ILE A 14 29.21 20.56 3.22
N TRP A 15 28.13 20.61 2.42
CA TRP A 15 27.18 19.48 2.32
C TRP A 15 27.76 18.29 1.54
N ASP A 16 28.62 18.54 0.55
CA ASP A 16 29.27 17.48 -0.25
C ASP A 16 30.32 16.68 0.56
N HIS A 17 30.78 17.24 1.69
CA HIS A 17 31.70 16.58 2.62
C HIS A 17 31.01 15.82 3.78
N ILE A 18 29.67 15.82 3.88
CA ILE A 18 28.95 15.17 5.01
C ILE A 18 28.20 13.89 4.61
N THR A 19 28.15 13.49 3.34
CA THR A 19 27.53 12.21 2.92
C THR A 19 28.51 11.16 2.40
N VAL A 20 29.64 10.96 3.10
CA VAL A 20 30.42 9.72 3.00
C VAL A 20 30.81 9.24 4.40
N GLN A 21 29.92 8.47 5.02
CA GLN A 21 30.32 7.52 6.07
C GLN A 21 29.32 6.35 6.14
N SER A 22 29.50 5.37 5.27
CA SER A 22 28.98 4.02 5.51
C SER A 22 29.85 3.38 6.59
N SER A 23 29.40 3.48 7.84
CA SER A 23 29.92 2.69 8.96
C SER A 23 29.79 1.20 8.62
N ARG A 24 30.91 0.58 8.31
CA ARG A 24 31.08 -0.85 8.10
C ARG A 24 31.13 -1.52 9.48
N GLN A 25 30.03 -2.14 9.89
CA GLN A 25 30.06 -3.15 10.95
C GLN A 25 30.30 -4.52 10.29
N ASP A 26 31.41 -5.14 10.68
CA ASP A 26 31.76 -6.52 10.33
C ASP A 26 31.03 -7.54 11.23
N PRO A 27 31.04 -8.83 10.84
CA PRO A 27 29.94 -9.77 11.04
C PRO A 27 30.21 -10.82 12.14
N LEU A 28 29.18 -11.59 12.50
CA LEU A 28 29.35 -12.92 13.09
C LEU A 28 28.46 -13.94 12.35
N ALA A 29 29.13 -15.06 12.05
CA ALA A 29 28.82 -16.14 11.12
C ALA A 29 27.57 -16.96 11.52
N THR A 30 26.94 -17.75 10.64
CA THR A 30 27.50 -19.01 10.12
C THR A 30 26.77 -19.50 8.87
N GLU A 31 27.53 -19.76 7.79
CA GLU A 31 27.31 -20.91 6.90
C GLU A 31 28.63 -21.18 6.16
N GLN A 32 29.10 -22.43 6.27
CA GLN A 32 30.45 -22.87 5.91
C GLN A 32 30.64 -22.91 4.39
N HIS A 33 31.33 -21.91 3.85
CA HIS A 33 32.14 -22.03 2.64
C HIS A 33 33.44 -21.27 2.84
N VAL A 34 34.52 -21.81 2.28
CA VAL A 34 35.93 -21.42 2.39
C VAL A 34 36.11 -19.91 2.60
N THR A 35 36.93 -19.56 3.59
CA THR A 35 37.24 -18.20 4.03
C THR A 35 37.53 -17.24 2.86
N LYS A 36 36.82 -16.09 2.86
CA LYS A 36 36.97 -14.91 1.96
C LYS A 36 38.41 -14.39 1.77
N GLN A 37 39.38 -14.90 2.53
CA GLN A 37 40.76 -14.48 2.54
C GLN A 37 41.57 -15.01 1.33
N TYR A 38 41.04 -15.99 0.59
CA TYR A 38 41.76 -16.67 -0.50
C TYR A 38 41.03 -16.66 -1.86
N ASP A 39 39.94 -15.90 -2.02
CA ASP A 39 39.22 -15.79 -3.31
C ASP A 39 40.11 -15.35 -4.46
N TRP A 40 41.13 -14.52 -4.18
CA TRP A 40 42.10 -14.09 -5.18
C TRP A 40 42.91 -15.24 -5.79
N LEU A 41 43.14 -16.35 -5.05
CA LEU A 41 43.87 -17.52 -5.56
C LEU A 41 43.12 -18.27 -6.65
N ILE A 42 41.79 -18.10 -6.70
CA ILE A 42 40.88 -18.85 -7.58
C ILE A 42 40.23 -17.92 -8.62
N SER A 43 40.42 -16.60 -8.51
CA SER A 43 40.00 -15.62 -9.54
C SER A 43 40.69 -15.91 -10.89
N ASP A 44 40.16 -15.35 -11.99
CA ASP A 44 40.79 -15.41 -13.31
C ASP A 44 42.23 -14.85 -13.34
N ARG A 45 42.68 -14.23 -12.24
CA ARG A 45 44.03 -13.72 -12.03
C ARG A 45 44.77 -14.35 -10.86
N GLY A 46 44.17 -15.36 -10.25
CA GLY A 46 44.86 -16.16 -9.26
C GLY A 46 46.03 -16.88 -9.89
N PRO A 47 47.12 -17.13 -9.15
CA PRO A 47 48.29 -17.86 -9.65
C PRO A 47 47.95 -19.26 -10.18
N PHE A 48 46.76 -19.78 -9.88
CA PHE A 48 46.27 -21.07 -10.33
C PHE A 48 45.33 -21.03 -11.55
N HIS A 49 44.90 -19.86 -12.04
CA HIS A 49 44.01 -19.78 -13.20
C HIS A 49 44.64 -20.37 -14.47
N HIS A 50 45.93 -20.13 -14.64
CA HIS A 50 46.73 -20.69 -15.74
C HIS A 50 47.28 -22.09 -15.44
N SER A 51 46.97 -22.66 -14.27
CA SER A 51 47.43 -24.00 -13.95
C SER A 51 46.75 -25.01 -14.86
N ARG A 52 47.53 -25.95 -15.39
CA ARG A 52 47.03 -27.00 -16.29
C ARG A 52 45.91 -27.82 -15.65
N SER A 53 45.93 -27.99 -14.33
CA SER A 53 44.90 -28.70 -13.56
C SER A 53 43.59 -27.90 -13.49
N TYR A 54 43.65 -26.58 -13.30
CA TYR A 54 42.47 -25.71 -13.30
C TYR A 54 41.85 -25.60 -14.69
N LEU A 55 42.65 -25.33 -15.72
CA LEU A 55 42.17 -25.28 -17.11
C LEU A 55 41.52 -26.61 -17.53
N SER A 56 42.13 -27.74 -17.15
CA SER A 56 41.54 -29.06 -17.39
C SER A 56 40.19 -29.24 -16.69
N PHE A 57 40.03 -28.73 -15.46
CA PHE A 57 38.75 -28.75 -14.77
C PHE A 57 37.72 -27.84 -15.44
N VAL A 58 38.08 -26.62 -15.84
CA VAL A 58 37.19 -25.67 -16.54
C VAL A 58 36.68 -26.26 -17.85
N ASP A 59 37.55 -26.90 -18.64
CA ASP A 59 37.13 -27.59 -19.87
C ASP A 59 36.15 -28.73 -19.59
N LYS A 60 36.36 -29.48 -18.50
CA LYS A 60 35.44 -30.56 -18.07
C LYS A 60 34.13 -29.99 -17.55
N PHE A 61 34.17 -28.85 -16.87
CA PHE A 61 32.99 -28.13 -16.41
C PHE A 61 32.15 -27.63 -17.58
N ARG A 62 32.78 -27.05 -18.61
CA ARG A 62 32.14 -26.69 -19.88
C ARG A 62 31.51 -27.89 -20.60
N GLN A 63 32.10 -29.08 -20.46
CA GLN A 63 31.55 -30.35 -20.97
C GLN A 63 30.37 -30.89 -20.13
N GLY A 64 29.95 -30.18 -19.07
CA GLY A 64 28.78 -30.51 -18.25
C GLY A 64 29.07 -31.31 -16.98
N PHE A 65 30.33 -31.51 -16.60
CA PHE A 65 30.71 -32.16 -15.34
C PHE A 65 30.84 -31.13 -14.21
N THR A 66 29.95 -31.18 -13.22
CA THR A 66 29.85 -30.14 -12.18
C THR A 66 30.63 -30.45 -10.92
N THR A 67 30.99 -31.73 -10.68
CA THR A 67 31.68 -32.15 -9.45
C THR A 67 32.96 -32.90 -9.79
N ARG A 68 34.06 -32.60 -9.10
CA ARG A 68 35.34 -33.34 -9.22
C ARG A 68 35.60 -34.06 -7.90
N TYR A 69 35.81 -35.36 -7.99
CA TYR A 69 36.26 -36.22 -6.89
C TYR A 69 37.69 -36.67 -7.18
N LYS A 70 38.60 -36.56 -6.21
CA LYS A 70 39.98 -37.03 -6.33
C LYS A 70 40.30 -37.83 -5.08
N ILE A 71 40.67 -39.09 -5.25
CA ILE A 71 41.30 -39.89 -4.21
C ILE A 71 42.74 -40.14 -4.63
N TYR A 72 43.65 -40.12 -3.68
CA TYR A 72 45.07 -40.27 -3.96
C TYR A 72 45.75 -40.99 -2.80
N ARG A 73 46.84 -41.66 -3.14
CA ARG A 73 47.76 -42.31 -2.22
C ARG A 73 49.16 -41.83 -2.58
N GLU A 74 49.91 -41.45 -1.56
CA GLU A 74 51.31 -41.07 -1.70
C GLU A 74 52.21 -42.28 -1.44
N PHE A 75 53.27 -42.40 -2.23
CA PHE A 75 54.34 -43.38 -2.04
C PHE A 75 55.65 -42.66 -1.74
N ALA A 76 56.33 -43.09 -0.70
CA ALA A 76 57.65 -42.63 -0.24
C ALA A 76 57.76 -41.09 -0.06
N ARG A 77 57.63 -40.62 1.19
CA ARG A 77 57.84 -39.19 1.54
C ARG A 77 59.30 -38.93 1.89
N TRP A 78 60.09 -38.49 0.92
CA TRP A 78 61.44 -38.00 1.16
C TRP A 78 61.38 -36.51 1.50
N LYS A 79 61.57 -36.16 2.77
CA LYS A 79 61.72 -34.76 3.15
C LYS A 79 63.14 -34.32 2.81
N VAL A 80 63.34 -33.77 1.62
CA VAL A 80 64.62 -33.17 1.24
C VAL A 80 64.70 -31.80 1.89
N ARG A 81 65.46 -31.73 2.99
CA ARG A 81 65.88 -30.46 3.59
C ARG A 81 67.10 -29.97 2.81
N ASN A 82 67.17 -28.67 2.51
CA ASN A 82 68.26 -28.03 1.76
C ASN A 82 68.41 -28.50 0.31
N THR A 83 67.41 -28.26 -0.54
CA THR A 83 67.57 -28.52 -2.00
C THR A 83 68.52 -27.54 -2.68
N ALA A 84 68.87 -26.40 -2.05
CA ALA A 84 69.79 -25.42 -2.66
C ALA A 84 70.56 -24.51 -1.69
N ILE A 85 70.09 -24.25 -0.45
CA ILE A 85 70.70 -23.23 0.44
C ILE A 85 70.79 -23.77 1.87
N GLU A 86 71.99 -24.16 2.30
CA GLU A 86 72.28 -24.36 3.72
C GLU A 86 72.35 -23.01 4.43
N ARG A 87 71.47 -22.82 5.42
CA ARG A 87 71.49 -21.81 6.50
C ARG A 87 72.42 -20.58 6.36
N ARG A 88 71.72 -19.43 6.29
CA ARG A 88 71.84 -18.22 7.12
C ARG A 88 72.74 -17.03 6.74
N ASP A 89 73.70 -17.11 5.82
CA ASP A 89 74.40 -15.89 5.37
C ASP A 89 74.71 -15.90 3.86
N LEU A 90 73.71 -15.58 3.03
CA LEU A 90 73.89 -15.32 1.59
C LEU A 90 74.86 -14.16 1.30
N ILE A 91 75.12 -13.33 2.31
CA ILE A 91 76.05 -12.19 2.25
C ILE A 91 77.51 -12.66 2.41
N ARG A 92 77.78 -13.72 3.19
CA ARG A 92 79.14 -14.26 3.40
C ARG A 92 79.52 -15.36 2.42
N ASN A 93 78.56 -16.20 1.99
CA ASN A 93 78.80 -17.29 1.04
C ASN A 93 77.81 -17.18 -0.14
N PRO A 94 78.21 -16.60 -1.29
CA PRO A 94 77.33 -16.49 -2.44
C PRO A 94 77.01 -17.87 -3.01
N VAL A 95 75.72 -18.15 -3.21
CA VAL A 95 75.25 -19.39 -3.84
C VAL A 95 75.79 -19.45 -5.28
N PRO A 96 76.33 -20.58 -5.76
CA PRO A 96 76.73 -20.72 -7.15
C PRO A 96 75.50 -20.63 -8.05
N LEU A 97 75.26 -19.44 -8.62
CA LEU A 97 74.16 -19.20 -9.56
C LEU A 97 74.52 -19.72 -10.94
N MET A 98 73.53 -20.23 -11.67
CA MET A 98 73.71 -20.63 -13.08
C MET A 98 74.27 -19.45 -13.91
N PRO A 99 75.28 -19.67 -14.77
CA PRO A 99 75.89 -18.60 -15.57
C PRO A 99 74.87 -17.82 -16.42
N GLU A 100 73.84 -18.50 -16.91
CA GLU A 100 72.75 -17.90 -17.67
C GLU A 100 71.87 -16.97 -16.83
N PHE A 101 71.59 -17.36 -15.58
CA PHE A 101 70.85 -16.51 -14.64
C PHE A 101 71.68 -15.27 -14.30
N GLN A 102 72.98 -15.43 -14.01
CA GLN A 102 73.88 -14.30 -13.75
C GLN A 102 73.96 -13.33 -14.94
N ARG A 103 74.00 -13.85 -16.18
CA ARG A 103 73.94 -13.02 -17.39
C ARG A 103 72.64 -12.23 -17.46
N SER A 104 71.50 -12.88 -17.16
CA SER A 104 70.19 -12.24 -17.15
C SER A 104 70.11 -11.12 -16.09
N VAL A 105 70.66 -11.33 -14.90
CA VAL A 105 70.75 -10.28 -13.86
C VAL A 105 71.63 -9.11 -14.33
N ARG A 106 72.76 -9.38 -14.99
CA ARG A 106 73.64 -8.31 -15.52
C ARG A 106 72.97 -7.49 -16.63
N LEU A 107 72.12 -8.11 -17.45
CA LEU A 107 71.39 -7.44 -18.53
C LEU A 107 70.35 -6.42 -18.04
N LEU A 108 69.86 -6.55 -16.80
CA LEU A 108 68.91 -5.60 -16.20
C LEU A 108 69.51 -4.21 -15.93
N GLY A 109 70.83 -4.12 -15.73
CA GLY A 109 71.49 -2.87 -15.35
C GLY A 109 71.11 -2.37 -13.95
N ARG A 110 71.35 -1.07 -13.69
CA ARG A 110 71.15 -0.46 -12.35
C ARG A 110 69.71 -0.02 -12.06
N ARG A 111 68.93 0.30 -13.09
CA ARG A 111 67.55 0.83 -12.99
C ARG A 111 66.65 0.19 -14.05
N PRO A 112 66.38 -1.12 -13.95
CA PRO A 112 65.49 -1.80 -14.89
C PRO A 112 64.04 -1.29 -14.76
N THR A 113 63.34 -1.28 -15.90
CA THR A 113 61.89 -1.04 -15.91
C THR A 113 61.15 -2.29 -15.42
N THR A 114 59.89 -2.10 -15.00
CA THR A 114 59.01 -3.18 -14.56
C THR A 114 58.90 -4.28 -15.63
N GLN A 115 58.73 -3.90 -16.89
CA GLN A 115 58.61 -4.84 -18.01
C GLN A 115 59.90 -5.61 -18.30
N GLN A 116 61.06 -4.94 -18.22
CA GLN A 116 62.35 -5.61 -18.38
C GLN A 116 62.53 -6.71 -17.34
N PHE A 117 62.17 -6.46 -16.09
CA PHE A 117 62.21 -7.46 -15.02
C PHE A 117 61.25 -8.63 -15.29
N ILE A 118 60.04 -8.33 -15.75
CA ILE A 118 59.03 -9.35 -16.04
C ILE A 118 59.50 -10.29 -17.15
N ASP A 119 60.03 -9.74 -18.24
CA ASP A 119 60.40 -10.52 -19.42
C ASP A 119 61.72 -11.28 -19.26
N THR A 120 62.74 -10.68 -18.61
CA THR A 120 64.06 -11.35 -18.48
C THR A 120 64.16 -12.28 -17.28
N ILE A 121 63.51 -11.95 -16.15
CA ILE A 121 63.61 -12.74 -14.92
C ILE A 121 62.32 -13.50 -14.64
N ILE A 122 61.19 -12.81 -14.45
CA ILE A 122 60.01 -13.40 -13.82
C ILE A 122 59.36 -14.48 -14.69
N LYS A 123 59.18 -14.23 -15.99
CA LYS A 123 58.62 -15.23 -16.93
C LYS A 123 59.51 -16.45 -17.10
N LYS A 124 60.84 -16.28 -16.99
CA LYS A 124 61.82 -17.34 -17.27
C LYS A 124 62.17 -18.18 -16.04
N TYR A 125 62.35 -17.54 -14.90
CA TYR A 125 62.85 -18.16 -13.66
C TYR A 125 61.81 -18.20 -12.54
N GLY A 126 60.67 -17.51 -12.70
CA GLY A 126 59.62 -17.43 -11.69
C GLY A 126 59.88 -16.35 -10.63
N THR A 127 59.04 -16.34 -9.60
CA THR A 127 59.09 -15.36 -8.50
C THR A 127 59.76 -15.88 -7.23
N HIS A 128 59.91 -17.20 -7.11
CA HIS A 128 60.37 -17.86 -5.89
C HIS A 128 61.41 -18.94 -6.18
N ILE A 129 62.27 -19.20 -5.20
CA ILE A 129 63.21 -20.32 -5.16
C ILE A 129 62.71 -21.38 -4.17
N LEU A 130 63.06 -22.63 -4.45
CA LEU A 130 62.72 -23.75 -3.59
C LEU A 130 63.79 -23.97 -2.51
N ILE A 131 63.43 -23.76 -1.24
CA ILE A 131 64.33 -24.01 -0.09
C ILE A 131 64.28 -25.49 0.33
N SER A 132 63.07 -26.03 0.45
CA SER A 132 62.85 -27.43 0.82
C SER A 132 61.54 -27.93 0.24
N ALA A 133 61.50 -29.22 -0.09
CA ALA A 133 60.31 -29.89 -0.56
C ALA A 133 60.17 -31.26 0.07
N THR A 134 58.93 -31.73 0.15
CA THR A 134 58.65 -33.16 0.28
C THR A 134 58.58 -33.75 -1.12
N LEU A 135 59.58 -34.58 -1.44
CA LEU A 135 59.65 -35.33 -2.68
C LEU A 135 58.96 -36.69 -2.50
N GLY A 136 58.18 -37.11 -3.49
CA GLY A 136 57.50 -38.40 -3.45
C GLY A 136 56.78 -38.73 -4.76
N GLY A 137 56.11 -39.88 -4.77
CA GLY A 137 55.20 -40.28 -5.82
C GLY A 137 53.74 -40.16 -5.37
N GLU A 138 52.84 -39.88 -6.33
CA GLU A 138 51.40 -39.85 -6.12
C GLU A 138 50.72 -40.78 -7.14
N GLU A 139 49.87 -41.66 -6.65
CA GLU A 139 48.87 -42.38 -7.43
C GLU A 139 47.50 -41.83 -7.05
N ALA A 140 46.77 -41.32 -8.03
CA ALA A 140 45.46 -40.73 -7.82
C ALA A 140 44.46 -41.14 -8.88
N LEU A 141 43.24 -41.36 -8.43
CA LEU A 141 42.06 -41.51 -9.24
C LEU A 141 41.25 -40.21 -9.17
N THR A 142 41.15 -39.49 -10.28
CA THR A 142 40.27 -38.32 -10.41
C THR A 142 39.06 -38.69 -11.24
N MET A 143 37.88 -38.31 -10.76
CA MET A 143 36.59 -38.58 -11.37
C MET A 143 35.77 -37.30 -11.45
N TYR A 144 35.25 -36.99 -12.63
CA TYR A 144 34.38 -35.85 -12.90
C TYR A 144 32.95 -36.35 -13.05
N LEU A 145 32.00 -35.77 -12.33
CA LEU A 145 30.60 -36.20 -12.26
C LEU A 145 29.67 -35.12 -12.83
N ALA A 146 28.75 -35.52 -13.70
CA ALA A 146 27.66 -34.70 -14.22
C ALA A 146 26.36 -35.04 -13.49
N LYS A 147 26.07 -34.33 -12.38
CA LYS A 147 24.89 -34.59 -11.52
C LYS A 147 23.59 -34.74 -12.31
N ASN A 148 23.34 -33.81 -13.22
CA ASN A 148 22.11 -33.76 -14.03
C ASN A 148 21.91 -34.98 -14.96
N LYS A 149 23.00 -35.63 -15.39
CA LYS A 149 22.94 -36.84 -16.24
C LYS A 149 22.76 -38.11 -15.41
N LEU A 150 23.16 -38.08 -14.14
CA LEU A 150 22.94 -39.16 -13.19
C LEU A 150 21.45 -39.20 -12.75
N ASP A 151 20.84 -38.03 -12.54
CA ASP A 151 19.44 -37.88 -12.10
C ASP A 151 18.40 -38.32 -13.14
N ARG A 152 18.73 -38.24 -14.44
CA ARG A 152 17.77 -38.49 -15.53
C ARG A 152 17.50 -39.96 -15.85
N LYS A 153 18.34 -40.90 -15.38
CA LYS A 153 18.22 -42.33 -15.74
C LYS A 153 17.99 -43.26 -14.56
N LEU A 154 18.20 -42.85 -13.30
CA LEU A 154 18.10 -43.74 -12.15
C LEU A 154 17.34 -43.09 -10.99
N ALA A 155 16.24 -43.72 -10.59
CA ALA A 155 15.22 -43.19 -9.68
C ALA A 155 15.72 -42.82 -8.25
N ASN A 156 16.95 -43.18 -7.86
CA ASN A 156 17.56 -42.85 -6.57
C ASN A 156 18.98 -42.27 -6.76
N ALA A 157 19.10 -40.95 -6.87
CA ALA A 157 20.38 -40.29 -7.13
C ALA A 157 21.37 -40.35 -5.94
N THR A 158 20.89 -40.30 -4.70
CA THR A 158 21.72 -40.23 -3.48
C THR A 158 22.42 -41.55 -3.17
N GLN A 159 21.71 -42.68 -3.20
CA GLN A 159 22.27 -44.01 -3.01
C GLN A 159 23.33 -44.37 -4.06
N ASN A 160 23.18 -43.89 -5.29
CA ASN A 160 24.10 -44.20 -6.38
C ASN A 160 25.39 -43.37 -6.34
N VAL A 161 25.33 -42.11 -5.93
CA VAL A 161 26.56 -41.31 -5.70
C VAL A 161 27.39 -41.95 -4.59
N GLU A 162 26.75 -42.42 -3.53
CA GLU A 162 27.41 -43.14 -2.43
C GLU A 162 28.02 -44.48 -2.89
N ALA A 163 27.30 -45.26 -3.69
CA ALA A 163 27.84 -46.49 -4.29
C ALA A 163 29.05 -46.23 -5.20
N LEU A 164 29.02 -45.12 -5.94
CA LEU A 164 30.11 -44.70 -6.83
C LEU A 164 31.34 -44.21 -6.02
N HIS A 165 31.11 -43.58 -4.86
CA HIS A 165 32.16 -43.25 -3.90
C HIS A 165 32.76 -44.49 -3.25
N GLN A 166 31.93 -45.47 -2.87
CA GLN A 166 32.40 -46.76 -2.35
C GLN A 166 33.24 -47.50 -3.39
N LEU A 167 32.78 -47.57 -4.65
CA LEU A 167 33.57 -48.14 -5.75
C LEU A 167 34.87 -47.38 -5.96
N ALA A 168 34.87 -46.04 -5.95
CA ALA A 168 36.11 -45.30 -6.06
C ALA A 168 37.05 -45.62 -4.88
N SER A 169 36.53 -45.75 -3.65
CA SER A 169 37.35 -46.07 -2.48
C SER A 169 38.05 -47.43 -2.55
N SER A 170 37.52 -48.41 -3.29
CA SER A 170 38.17 -49.71 -3.49
C SER A 170 39.35 -49.68 -4.47
N TYR A 171 39.59 -48.55 -5.14
CA TYR A 171 40.65 -48.41 -6.14
C TYR A 171 42.05 -48.79 -5.61
N PHE A 172 42.38 -48.43 -4.37
CA PHE A 172 43.69 -48.77 -3.79
C PHE A 172 43.82 -50.23 -3.31
N ILE A 173 42.71 -50.98 -3.27
CA ILE A 173 42.66 -52.38 -2.85
C ILE A 173 42.64 -53.28 -4.09
N ASP A 174 41.75 -53.00 -5.04
CA ASP A 174 41.62 -53.69 -6.32
C ASP A 174 41.55 -52.67 -7.45
N ARG A 175 42.72 -52.27 -7.93
CA ARG A 175 42.85 -51.27 -8.99
C ARG A 175 42.16 -51.72 -10.27
N ASP A 176 42.55 -52.88 -10.77
CA ASP A 176 42.16 -53.32 -12.11
C ASP A 176 40.66 -53.63 -12.17
N GLY A 177 40.09 -54.21 -11.11
CA GLY A 177 38.65 -54.43 -11.01
C GLY A 177 37.86 -53.13 -10.85
N THR A 178 38.37 -52.18 -10.05
CA THR A 178 37.71 -50.88 -9.86
C THR A 178 37.72 -50.02 -11.13
N MET A 179 38.87 -49.92 -11.83
CA MET A 179 38.98 -49.15 -13.07
C MET A 179 38.12 -49.72 -14.19
N ARG A 180 38.03 -51.06 -14.30
CA ARG A 180 37.17 -51.71 -15.28
C ARG A 180 35.70 -51.34 -15.07
N LYS A 181 35.20 -51.46 -13.82
CA LYS A 181 33.82 -51.07 -13.46
C LYS A 181 33.55 -49.57 -13.66
N LEU A 182 34.50 -48.71 -13.33
CA LEU A 182 34.36 -47.27 -13.56
C LEU A 182 34.33 -46.90 -15.05
N HIS A 183 35.13 -47.56 -15.89
CA HIS A 183 35.08 -47.37 -17.33
C HIS A 183 33.77 -47.90 -17.94
N GLU A 184 33.24 -49.02 -17.47
CA GLU A 184 31.92 -49.52 -17.86
C GLU A 184 30.82 -48.51 -17.52
N ILE A 185 30.84 -47.90 -16.33
CA ILE A 185 29.89 -46.85 -15.94
C ILE A 185 30.09 -45.59 -16.80
N GLN A 186 31.32 -45.18 -17.07
CA GLN A 186 31.63 -44.05 -17.95
C GLN A 186 31.04 -44.26 -19.36
N ILE A 187 31.23 -45.45 -19.96
CA ILE A 187 30.73 -45.77 -21.30
C ILE A 187 29.20 -45.85 -21.31
N SER A 188 28.60 -46.51 -20.32
CA SER A 188 27.15 -46.75 -20.28
C SER A 188 26.32 -45.52 -19.94
N THR A 189 26.82 -44.64 -19.06
CA THR A 189 26.06 -43.49 -18.56
C THR A 189 26.51 -42.16 -19.16
N ASN A 190 27.78 -42.05 -19.58
CA ASN A 190 28.44 -40.77 -19.89
C ASN A 190 28.28 -39.71 -18.77
N ALA A 191 27.90 -40.14 -17.56
CA ALA A 191 27.67 -39.27 -16.40
C ALA A 191 28.96 -39.03 -15.63
N ILE A 192 29.97 -39.89 -15.83
CA ILE A 192 31.26 -39.82 -15.15
C ILE A 192 32.40 -39.79 -16.16
N LYS A 193 33.50 -39.11 -15.83
CA LYS A 193 34.76 -39.16 -16.59
C LYS A 193 35.92 -39.40 -15.64
N VAL A 194 36.65 -40.46 -15.86
CA VAL A 194 37.69 -40.95 -14.95
C VAL A 194 39.06 -40.76 -15.57
N THR A 195 40.00 -40.29 -14.75
CA THR A 195 41.41 -40.08 -15.11
C THR A 195 42.28 -40.58 -13.96
N GLU A 196 43.05 -41.62 -14.24
CA GLU A 196 44.11 -42.11 -13.37
C GLU A 196 45.39 -41.30 -13.62
N THR A 197 46.02 -40.83 -12.55
CA THR A 197 47.30 -40.13 -12.60
C THR A 197 48.30 -40.85 -11.72
N ARG A 198 49.40 -41.29 -12.31
CA ARG A 198 50.53 -41.94 -11.63
C ARG A 198 51.77 -41.13 -11.88
N THR A 199 52.42 -40.72 -10.80
CA THR A 199 53.59 -39.86 -10.83
C THR A 199 54.60 -40.33 -9.80
N GLY A 200 55.88 -40.41 -10.16
CA GLY A 200 56.94 -40.95 -9.30
C GLY A 200 57.46 -42.33 -9.74
N PRO A 201 58.39 -42.94 -8.98
CA PRO A 201 59.07 -44.17 -9.38
C PRO A 201 58.13 -45.36 -9.26
N LEU A 202 57.36 -45.61 -10.30
CA LEU A 202 56.52 -46.79 -10.42
C LEU A 202 57.21 -47.75 -11.39
N GLY A 203 58.28 -48.36 -10.88
CA GLY A 203 59.14 -49.28 -11.63
C GLY A 203 60.09 -50.08 -10.75
N CYS A 204 59.67 -50.49 -9.55
CA CYS A 204 60.41 -51.43 -8.71
C CYS A 204 59.44 -52.50 -8.17
N SER A 205 59.07 -53.47 -9.00
CA SER A 205 58.51 -54.74 -8.51
C SER A 205 59.59 -55.60 -7.81
N SER A 206 60.86 -55.20 -7.83
CA SER A 206 61.88 -55.65 -6.88
C SER A 206 62.58 -54.45 -6.24
N TYR A 207 62.77 -54.50 -4.93
CA TYR A 207 63.34 -53.42 -4.10
C TYR A 207 64.88 -53.28 -4.23
N ASP A 208 65.52 -54.04 -5.13
CA ASP A 208 66.97 -54.28 -5.09
C ASP A 208 67.82 -53.41 -6.05
N ASN A 209 67.22 -52.60 -6.93
CA ASN A 209 67.98 -51.69 -7.81
C ASN A 209 67.44 -50.25 -7.71
N LEU A 210 67.97 -49.50 -6.74
CA LEU A 210 67.64 -48.09 -6.48
C LEU A 210 68.30 -47.08 -7.45
N ASP A 211 69.27 -47.52 -8.27
CA ASP A 211 70.10 -46.62 -9.07
C ASP A 211 69.44 -46.12 -10.39
N SER A 212 68.24 -46.61 -10.74
CA SER A 212 67.55 -46.27 -11.99
C SER A 212 66.20 -45.56 -11.80
N VAL A 213 65.98 -44.96 -10.62
CA VAL A 213 64.77 -44.21 -10.30
C VAL A 213 64.79 -42.82 -10.95
N SER A 214 64.44 -42.78 -12.23
CA SER A 214 64.26 -41.54 -12.98
C SER A 214 62.85 -40.96 -12.75
N SER A 215 62.80 -39.69 -12.32
CA SER A 215 61.62 -38.83 -12.11
C SER A 215 60.87 -38.94 -10.76
N ILE A 216 61.51 -38.41 -9.72
CA ILE A 216 60.86 -37.92 -8.51
C ILE A 216 60.22 -36.56 -8.83
N LEU A 217 58.90 -36.41 -8.66
CA LEU A 217 58.19 -35.18 -9.05
C LEU A 217 58.00 -34.22 -7.86
N LEU A 218 58.44 -32.98 -8.06
CA LEU A 218 58.17 -31.80 -7.20
C LEU A 218 56.74 -31.26 -7.34
N GLN A 219 55.89 -31.90 -8.15
CA GLN A 219 54.63 -31.33 -8.67
C GLN A 219 53.35 -31.85 -7.99
N SER A 220 53.42 -32.68 -6.94
CA SER A 220 52.18 -33.06 -6.26
C SER A 220 51.58 -31.80 -5.59
N PRO A 221 50.27 -31.55 -5.74
CA PRO A 221 49.61 -30.34 -5.22
C PRO A 221 49.61 -30.26 -3.68
N GLU A 222 50.02 -31.35 -3.01
CA GLU A 222 50.13 -31.44 -1.55
C GLU A 222 51.58 -31.55 -1.07
N SER A 223 52.55 -31.49 -1.99
CA SER A 223 53.94 -31.32 -1.63
C SER A 223 54.08 -30.01 -0.84
N LYS A 224 54.55 -30.10 0.40
CA LYS A 224 54.80 -28.92 1.24
C LYS A 224 56.07 -28.25 0.72
N LEU A 225 55.91 -27.40 -0.28
CA LEU A 225 56.97 -26.57 -0.83
C LEU A 225 57.25 -25.42 0.14
N HIS A 226 58.48 -25.34 0.61
CA HIS A 226 58.98 -24.17 1.30
C HIS A 226 59.70 -23.28 0.30
N LEU A 227 59.05 -22.18 -0.05
CA LEU A 227 59.52 -21.22 -1.04
C LEU A 227 60.11 -19.99 -0.36
N GLN A 228 61.22 -19.49 -0.88
CA GLN A 228 61.71 -18.14 -0.60
C GLN A 228 61.45 -17.26 -1.81
N GLY A 229 61.14 -16.00 -1.60
CA GLY A 229 61.09 -15.07 -2.73
C GLY A 229 62.48 -14.90 -3.35
N LEU A 230 62.54 -14.83 -4.68
CA LEU A 230 63.79 -14.73 -5.45
C LEU A 230 64.53 -13.39 -5.18
N GLN A 231 63.85 -12.39 -4.58
CA GLN A 231 64.45 -11.10 -4.19
C GLN A 231 65.74 -11.27 -3.38
N VAL A 232 65.86 -12.32 -2.57
CA VAL A 232 67.01 -12.50 -1.66
C VAL A 232 68.32 -12.78 -2.41
N ILE A 233 68.25 -13.24 -3.67
CA ILE A 233 69.44 -13.47 -4.52
C ILE A 233 69.89 -12.18 -5.22
N PHE A 234 69.01 -11.18 -5.35
CA PHE A 234 69.33 -9.93 -6.03
C PHE A 234 70.09 -8.95 -5.12
N PRO A 235 70.96 -8.10 -5.70
CA PRO A 235 71.53 -6.96 -4.98
C PRO A 235 70.45 -6.07 -4.37
N GLU A 236 70.71 -5.48 -3.19
CA GLU A 236 69.74 -4.68 -2.42
C GLU A 236 68.98 -3.64 -3.27
N TYR A 237 69.68 -2.92 -4.15
CA TYR A 237 69.09 -1.90 -5.02
C TYR A 237 68.08 -2.44 -6.05
N LEU A 238 68.06 -3.76 -6.30
CA LEU A 238 67.11 -4.41 -7.21
C LEU A 238 65.97 -5.12 -6.49
N GLN A 239 66.08 -5.36 -5.18
CA GLN A 239 65.12 -6.20 -4.44
C GLN A 239 63.72 -5.59 -4.43
N GLU A 240 63.61 -4.29 -4.11
CA GLU A 240 62.33 -3.58 -4.09
C GLU A 240 61.68 -3.56 -5.48
N LYS A 241 62.47 -3.26 -6.52
CA LYS A 241 61.97 -3.22 -7.90
C LYS A 241 61.53 -4.61 -8.38
N PHE A 242 62.22 -5.67 -7.99
CA PHE A 242 61.80 -7.04 -8.26
C PHE A 242 60.46 -7.36 -7.60
N VAL A 243 60.26 -7.00 -6.32
CA VAL A 243 59.00 -7.22 -5.61
C VAL A 243 57.86 -6.45 -6.28
N GLN A 244 58.07 -5.18 -6.63
CA GLN A 244 57.08 -4.38 -7.37
C GLN A 244 56.74 -5.02 -8.73
N SER A 245 57.75 -5.52 -9.45
CA SER A 245 57.56 -6.15 -10.76
C SER A 245 56.87 -7.51 -10.66
N ALA A 246 57.16 -8.30 -9.62
CA ALA A 246 56.48 -9.55 -9.34
C ALA A 246 55.00 -9.32 -8.98
N LEU A 247 54.70 -8.31 -8.17
CA LEU A 247 53.32 -7.94 -7.86
C LEU A 247 52.59 -7.41 -9.09
N SER A 248 53.25 -6.61 -9.94
CA SER A 248 52.70 -6.13 -11.21
C SER A 248 52.38 -7.28 -12.18
N TYR A 249 53.26 -8.28 -12.26
CA TYR A 249 53.02 -9.49 -13.06
C TYR A 249 51.82 -10.31 -12.54
N ILE A 250 51.73 -10.52 -11.23
CA ILE A 250 50.69 -11.36 -10.62
C ILE A 250 49.34 -10.65 -10.58
N MET A 251 49.30 -9.38 -10.17
CA MET A 251 48.05 -8.64 -9.94
C MET A 251 47.54 -7.93 -11.19
N CYS A 252 48.44 -7.47 -12.07
CA CYS A 252 48.13 -6.65 -13.25
C CYS A 252 48.46 -7.36 -14.57
N ASN A 253 48.70 -8.68 -14.54
CA ASN A 253 49.06 -9.52 -15.69
C ASN A 253 50.33 -9.06 -16.46
N GLY A 254 51.16 -8.19 -15.86
CA GLY A 254 52.29 -7.56 -16.53
C GLY A 254 51.90 -6.53 -17.61
N GLU A 255 50.65 -6.08 -17.63
CA GLU A 255 50.11 -5.03 -18.51
C GLU A 255 49.93 -3.68 -17.79
N GLY A 256 50.35 -3.61 -16.52
CA GLY A 256 50.26 -2.41 -15.68
C GLY A 256 51.17 -2.50 -14.46
N GLU A 257 51.30 -1.40 -13.72
CA GLU A 257 52.10 -1.32 -12.50
C GLU A 257 51.23 -1.43 -11.24
N TYR A 258 51.66 -2.27 -10.29
CA TYR A 258 51.01 -2.39 -9.00
C TYR A 258 51.50 -1.30 -8.05
N VAL A 259 50.60 -0.40 -7.63
CA VAL A 259 50.91 0.76 -6.78
C VAL A 259 50.01 0.77 -5.56
N CYS A 260 50.60 0.94 -4.38
CA CYS A 260 49.88 1.07 -3.12
C CYS A 260 50.01 2.50 -2.58
N HIS A 261 48.89 3.18 -2.38
CA HIS A 261 48.82 4.49 -1.74
C HIS A 261 47.78 4.45 -0.61
N GLU A 262 48.12 4.96 0.58
CA GLU A 262 47.18 5.06 1.72
C GLU A 262 46.36 3.79 2.01
N ASN A 263 47.02 2.62 2.14
CA ASN A 263 46.37 1.31 2.34
C ASN A 263 45.46 0.82 1.20
N GLN A 264 45.43 1.50 0.05
CA GLN A 264 44.73 1.06 -1.15
C GLN A 264 45.75 0.73 -2.24
N CYS A 265 45.78 -0.55 -2.62
CA CYS A 265 46.63 -1.02 -3.72
C CYS A 265 45.80 -1.19 -4.99
N ILE A 266 46.24 -0.55 -6.07
CA ILE A 266 45.60 -0.58 -7.38
C ILE A 266 46.60 -0.95 -8.46
N CYS A 267 46.11 -1.55 -9.54
CA CYS A 267 46.88 -1.70 -10.77
C CYS A 267 46.67 -0.45 -11.62
N GLN A 268 47.74 0.31 -11.85
CA GLN A 268 47.77 1.37 -12.84
C GLN A 268 48.07 0.75 -14.20
N CYS A 269 47.02 0.62 -15.02
CA CYS A 269 47.14 0.03 -16.35
C CYS A 269 47.92 0.93 -17.31
N ALA A 270 48.67 0.31 -18.22
CA ALA A 270 49.27 1.04 -19.34
C ALA A 270 48.17 1.56 -20.28
N ASP A 271 48.46 2.65 -21.00
CA ASP A 271 47.51 3.27 -21.94
C ASP A 271 47.08 2.31 -23.07
N GLU A 272 47.95 1.38 -23.43
CA GLU A 272 47.69 0.32 -24.42
C GLU A 272 46.70 -0.74 -23.92
N TYR A 273 46.59 -0.91 -22.60
CA TYR A 273 45.78 -1.94 -21.94
C TYR A 273 44.94 -1.35 -20.79
N PRO A 274 44.01 -0.42 -21.05
CA PRO A 274 43.27 0.32 -20.01
C PRO A 274 42.38 -0.57 -19.12
N GLN A 275 42.11 -1.80 -19.57
CA GLN A 275 41.32 -2.81 -18.85
C GLN A 275 42.19 -3.90 -18.20
N CYS A 276 43.50 -3.69 -18.05
CA CYS A 276 44.43 -4.68 -17.47
C CYS A 276 43.96 -5.22 -16.11
N ASN A 277 43.24 -4.38 -15.33
CA ASN A 277 42.70 -4.74 -14.03
C ASN A 277 41.21 -5.12 -14.04
N CYS A 278 40.55 -5.22 -15.20
CA CYS A 278 39.16 -5.62 -15.29
C CYS A 278 38.90 -7.12 -15.62
N PRO A 279 38.23 -7.90 -14.76
CA PRO A 279 37.89 -9.29 -15.04
C PRO A 279 36.65 -9.37 -15.94
N ILE A 280 36.83 -9.06 -17.23
CA ILE A 280 35.72 -8.94 -18.20
C ILE A 280 34.96 -10.26 -18.38
N THR A 281 35.66 -11.39 -18.40
CA THR A 281 35.07 -12.74 -18.49
C THR A 281 34.13 -13.04 -17.33
N ASP A 282 34.58 -12.80 -16.09
CA ASP A 282 33.76 -12.98 -14.89
C ASP A 282 32.55 -12.04 -14.87
N ILE A 283 32.73 -10.78 -15.27
CA ILE A 283 31.65 -9.80 -15.40
C ILE A 283 30.59 -10.29 -16.39
N GLN A 284 31.00 -10.71 -17.58
CA GLN A 284 30.09 -11.25 -18.61
C GLN A 284 29.37 -12.51 -18.12
N ILE A 285 30.05 -13.41 -17.40
CA ILE A 285 29.43 -14.61 -16.82
C ILE A 285 28.37 -14.22 -15.78
N MET A 286 28.67 -13.26 -14.91
CA MET A 286 27.73 -12.77 -13.90
C MET A 286 26.52 -12.08 -14.55
N GLU A 287 26.73 -11.26 -15.59
CA GLU A 287 25.66 -10.62 -16.36
C GLU A 287 24.76 -11.65 -17.04
N ASN A 288 25.33 -12.63 -17.74
CA ASN A 288 24.58 -13.72 -18.37
C ASN A 288 23.82 -14.57 -17.33
N THR A 289 24.41 -14.77 -16.16
CA THR A 289 23.75 -15.48 -15.06
C THR A 289 22.55 -14.68 -14.53
N LEU A 290 22.68 -13.35 -14.39
CA LEU A 290 21.57 -12.47 -13.98
C LEU A 290 20.46 -12.43 -15.03
N LEU A 291 20.80 -12.41 -16.33
CA LEU A 291 19.83 -12.51 -17.41
C LEU A 291 19.05 -13.83 -17.34
N GLY A 292 19.74 -14.96 -17.20
CA GLY A 292 19.09 -16.27 -17.05
C GLY A 292 18.22 -16.37 -15.78
N MET A 293 18.63 -15.73 -14.67
CA MET A 293 17.79 -15.64 -13.46
C MET A 293 16.53 -14.80 -13.69
N SER A 294 16.63 -13.70 -14.44
CA SER A 294 15.48 -12.86 -14.80
C SER A 294 14.49 -13.61 -15.70
N GLU A 295 14.98 -14.39 -16.66
CA GLU A 295 14.14 -15.25 -17.50
C GLU A 295 13.45 -16.34 -16.66
N SER A 296 14.17 -16.96 -15.72
CA SER A 296 13.60 -17.95 -14.79
C SER A 296 12.52 -17.34 -13.87
N TRP A 297 12.71 -16.11 -13.42
CA TRP A 297 11.71 -15.35 -12.66
C TRP A 297 10.42 -15.14 -13.48
N ALA A 298 10.56 -14.72 -14.74
CA ALA A 298 9.43 -14.55 -15.65
C ALA A 298 8.73 -15.89 -15.96
N SER A 299 9.49 -16.96 -16.14
CA SER A 299 8.95 -18.31 -16.33
C SER A 299 8.13 -18.76 -15.13
N SER A 300 8.61 -18.54 -13.91
CA SER A 300 7.89 -18.92 -12.68
C SER A 300 6.50 -18.29 -12.59
N TYR A 301 6.35 -17.03 -13.02
CA TYR A 301 5.04 -16.39 -13.11
C TYR A 301 4.16 -16.99 -14.21
N LYS A 302 4.73 -17.31 -15.37
CA LYS A 302 4.01 -17.96 -16.46
C LYS A 302 3.56 -19.38 -16.07
N ASP A 303 4.35 -20.10 -15.29
CA ASP A 303 4.05 -21.44 -14.79
C ASP A 303 2.93 -21.43 -13.74
N PHE A 304 2.85 -20.37 -12.93
CA PHE A 304 1.71 -20.14 -12.03
C PHE A 304 0.44 -19.80 -12.82
N GLU A 305 0.52 -18.89 -13.78
CA GLU A 305 -0.62 -18.50 -14.63
C GLU A 305 -1.15 -19.67 -15.48
N ASN A 306 -0.28 -20.61 -15.86
CA ASN A 306 -0.65 -21.81 -16.60
C ASN A 306 -1.05 -23.01 -15.74
N SER A 307 -0.95 -22.89 -14.41
CA SER A 307 -1.23 -24.01 -13.50
C SER A 307 -2.71 -24.39 -13.53
N ASP A 308 -2.99 -25.66 -13.26
CA ASP A 308 -4.36 -26.17 -13.28
C ASP A 308 -5.21 -25.54 -12.16
N GLU A 309 -4.59 -25.21 -11.01
CA GLU A 309 -5.25 -24.52 -9.90
C GLU A 309 -5.71 -23.11 -10.32
N PHE A 310 -4.85 -22.33 -10.99
CA PHE A 310 -5.21 -21.00 -11.48
C PHE A 310 -6.30 -21.05 -12.55
N LYS A 311 -6.19 -21.98 -13.51
CA LYS A 311 -7.22 -22.18 -14.54
C LYS A 311 -8.54 -22.69 -13.97
N SER A 312 -8.48 -23.56 -12.97
CA SER A 312 -9.66 -24.08 -12.26
C SER A 312 -10.36 -22.96 -11.49
N PHE A 313 -9.61 -22.11 -10.77
CA PHE A 313 -10.14 -20.91 -10.15
C PHE A 313 -10.87 -20.02 -11.16
N LEU A 314 -10.24 -19.70 -12.31
CA LEU A 314 -10.88 -18.90 -13.36
C LEU A 314 -12.18 -19.51 -13.88
N LYS A 315 -12.27 -20.85 -13.99
CA LYS A 315 -13.49 -21.55 -14.42
C LYS A 315 -14.59 -21.56 -13.35
N ARG A 316 -14.22 -21.54 -12.06
CA ARG A 316 -15.15 -21.51 -10.92
C ARG A 316 -15.75 -20.11 -10.69
N LEU A 317 -15.15 -19.06 -11.24
CA LEU A 317 -15.66 -17.70 -11.08
C LEU A 317 -17.04 -17.53 -11.75
N PRO A 318 -18.01 -16.89 -11.08
CA PRO A 318 -19.32 -16.63 -11.66
C PRO A 318 -19.23 -15.78 -12.93
N SER A 319 -19.81 -16.25 -14.02
CA SER A 319 -19.97 -15.49 -15.26
C SER A 319 -21.34 -14.79 -15.38
N THR A 320 -22.26 -15.08 -14.45
CA THR A 320 -23.65 -14.61 -14.49
C THR A 320 -23.80 -13.12 -14.17
N HIS A 321 -22.80 -12.53 -13.51
CA HIS A 321 -22.81 -11.13 -13.08
C HIS A 321 -21.39 -10.59 -12.97
N PHE A 322 -21.29 -9.27 -12.81
CA PHE A 322 -20.01 -8.58 -12.72
C PHE A 322 -19.36 -8.81 -11.36
N LEU A 323 -18.05 -9.07 -11.37
CA LEU A 323 -17.25 -9.31 -10.18
C LEU A 323 -16.32 -8.12 -9.95
N PRO A 324 -16.61 -7.26 -8.95
CA PRO A 324 -15.66 -6.21 -8.55
C PRO A 324 -14.41 -6.84 -7.96
N ILE A 325 -13.30 -6.10 -7.95
CA ILE A 325 -12.00 -6.64 -7.48
C ILE A 325 -12.06 -7.17 -6.05
N SER A 326 -12.90 -6.57 -5.21
CA SER A 326 -13.17 -7.02 -3.83
C SER A 326 -13.79 -8.41 -3.77
N SER A 327 -14.73 -8.72 -4.68
CA SER A 327 -15.37 -10.03 -4.75
C SER A 327 -14.41 -11.08 -5.28
N VAL A 328 -13.62 -10.74 -6.30
CA VAL A 328 -12.56 -11.62 -6.81
C VAL A 328 -11.53 -11.90 -5.72
N HIS A 329 -11.14 -10.91 -4.92
CA HIS A 329 -10.23 -11.08 -3.79
C HIS A 329 -10.80 -12.00 -2.71
N LEU A 330 -12.08 -11.87 -2.37
CA LEU A 330 -12.75 -12.76 -1.42
C LEU A 330 -12.74 -14.21 -1.91
N LEU A 331 -13.11 -14.43 -3.19
CA LEU A 331 -13.10 -15.76 -3.80
C LEU A 331 -11.68 -16.34 -3.88
N TRP A 332 -10.69 -15.51 -4.24
CA TRP A 332 -9.27 -15.86 -4.22
C TRP A 332 -8.80 -16.28 -2.83
N GLY A 333 -9.25 -15.58 -1.78
CA GLY A 333 -8.95 -15.92 -0.38
C GLY A 333 -9.60 -17.22 0.10
N SER A 334 -10.76 -17.57 -0.47
CA SER A 334 -11.51 -18.80 -0.12
C SER A 334 -10.99 -20.07 -0.80
N ASP A 335 -10.21 -19.93 -1.88
CA ASP A 335 -9.72 -21.05 -2.68
C ASP A 335 -8.40 -21.62 -2.13
N TRP A 336 -8.50 -22.72 -1.37
CA TRP A 336 -7.35 -23.34 -0.70
C TRP A 336 -6.26 -23.83 -1.66
N ASP A 337 -6.62 -24.43 -2.79
CA ASP A 337 -5.67 -25.00 -3.76
C ASP A 337 -4.85 -23.88 -4.42
N LEU A 338 -5.52 -22.81 -4.82
CA LEU A 338 -4.89 -21.62 -5.39
C LEU A 338 -3.97 -20.93 -4.38
N GLN A 339 -4.42 -20.79 -3.14
CA GLN A 339 -3.62 -20.20 -2.05
C GLN A 339 -2.36 -21.01 -1.78
N ALA A 340 -2.46 -22.35 -1.74
CA ALA A 340 -1.31 -23.22 -1.55
C ALA A 340 -0.30 -23.06 -2.71
N ARG A 341 -0.78 -23.06 -3.96
CA ARG A 341 0.05 -22.85 -5.16
C ARG A 341 0.71 -21.46 -5.17
N TYR A 342 0.00 -20.42 -4.75
CA TYR A 342 0.53 -19.06 -4.68
C TYR A 342 1.61 -18.92 -3.59
N ARG A 343 1.44 -19.55 -2.42
CA ARG A 343 2.48 -19.57 -1.37
C ARG A 343 3.76 -20.26 -1.83
N LEU A 344 3.65 -21.33 -2.62
CA LEU A 344 4.81 -22.00 -3.22
C LEU A 344 5.54 -21.09 -4.23
N LEU A 345 4.80 -20.31 -5.01
CA LEU A 345 5.39 -19.30 -5.88
C LEU A 345 6.13 -18.23 -5.06
N GLN A 346 5.51 -17.69 -4.01
CA GLN A 346 6.13 -16.66 -3.16
C GLN A 346 7.43 -17.14 -2.52
N SER A 347 7.46 -18.36 -1.97
CA SER A 347 8.69 -18.92 -1.37
C SER A 347 9.80 -19.14 -2.40
N SER A 348 9.45 -19.64 -3.59
CA SER A 348 10.39 -19.80 -4.70
C SER A 348 11.00 -18.47 -5.15
N LEU A 349 10.17 -17.44 -5.31
CA LEU A 349 10.59 -16.11 -5.72
C LEU A 349 11.47 -15.45 -4.65
N GLU A 350 11.17 -15.62 -3.37
CA GLU A 350 12.01 -15.08 -2.30
C GLU A 350 13.42 -15.69 -2.33
N ILE A 351 13.53 -17.00 -2.57
CA ILE A 351 14.83 -17.67 -2.76
C ILE A 351 15.55 -17.12 -4.00
N GLN A 352 14.85 -16.93 -5.12
CA GLN A 352 15.44 -16.35 -6.32
C GLN A 352 15.88 -14.90 -6.11
N ARG A 353 15.10 -14.09 -5.39
CA ARG A 353 15.41 -12.70 -5.05
C ARG A 353 16.71 -12.59 -4.29
N LEU A 354 16.88 -13.42 -3.26
CA LEU A 354 18.12 -13.47 -2.48
C LEU A 354 19.32 -13.90 -3.34
N LYS A 355 19.13 -14.85 -4.28
CA LYS A 355 20.19 -15.25 -5.23
C LYS A 355 20.58 -14.11 -6.17
N ILE A 356 19.61 -13.43 -6.78
CA ILE A 356 19.84 -12.29 -7.68
C ILE A 356 20.57 -11.17 -6.94
N GLN A 357 20.14 -10.82 -5.72
CA GLN A 357 20.82 -9.81 -4.91
C GLN A 357 22.28 -10.16 -4.59
N ARG A 358 22.56 -11.43 -4.25
CA ARG A 358 23.92 -11.90 -4.00
C ARG A 358 24.78 -11.82 -5.27
N THR A 359 24.26 -12.24 -6.42
CA THR A 359 24.97 -12.18 -7.70
C THR A 359 25.20 -10.74 -8.16
N ALA A 360 24.21 -9.87 -8.04
CA ALA A 360 24.33 -8.45 -8.36
C ALA A 360 25.41 -7.78 -7.51
N ARG A 361 25.44 -8.04 -6.19
CA ARG A 361 26.52 -7.52 -5.31
C ARG A 361 27.90 -8.01 -5.74
N LYS A 362 28.02 -9.26 -6.20
CA LYS A 362 29.29 -9.78 -6.75
C LYS A 362 29.69 -9.05 -8.03
N LEU A 363 28.74 -8.85 -8.95
CA LEU A 363 28.96 -8.08 -10.18
C LEU A 363 29.46 -6.66 -9.88
N PHE A 364 28.76 -5.94 -8.99
CA PHE A 364 29.21 -4.61 -8.55
C PHE A 364 30.61 -4.66 -7.92
N GLY A 365 30.88 -5.65 -7.06
CA GLY A 365 32.19 -5.84 -6.45
C GLY A 365 33.32 -6.07 -7.46
N LEU A 366 33.07 -6.81 -8.54
CA LEU A 366 34.02 -7.02 -9.64
C LEU A 366 34.22 -5.75 -10.47
N SER A 367 33.14 -4.99 -10.70
CA SER A 367 33.17 -3.77 -11.50
C SER A 367 33.88 -2.58 -10.84
N ILE A 368 34.08 -2.59 -9.50
CA ILE A 368 34.81 -1.51 -8.79
C ILE A 368 36.22 -1.30 -9.36
N ARG A 369 36.85 -2.35 -9.90
CA ARG A 369 38.20 -2.30 -10.47
C ARG A 369 38.22 -1.97 -11.96
N CYS A 370 37.06 -1.70 -12.55
CA CYS A 370 36.84 -1.47 -13.97
C CYS A 370 36.19 -0.11 -14.21
N HIS A 371 36.32 0.39 -15.43
CA HIS A 371 35.47 1.48 -15.93
C HIS A 371 34.11 0.97 -16.43
N HIS A 372 33.81 -0.32 -16.22
CA HIS A 372 32.55 -0.95 -16.62
C HIS A 372 31.46 -0.61 -15.61
N ASN A 373 30.36 -0.01 -16.07
CA ASN A 373 29.22 0.33 -15.22
C ASN A 373 28.09 -0.70 -15.44
N PRO A 374 27.99 -1.74 -14.59
CA PRO A 374 26.96 -2.76 -14.76
C PRO A 374 25.57 -2.18 -14.48
N ASN A 375 24.69 -2.22 -15.49
CA ASN A 375 23.30 -1.80 -15.38
C ASN A 375 22.39 -3.02 -15.20
N HIS A 376 21.92 -3.27 -13.99
CA HIS A 376 20.98 -4.35 -13.69
C HIS A 376 19.76 -3.82 -12.92
N GLN A 377 18.57 -4.08 -13.46
CA GLN A 377 17.31 -3.76 -12.79
C GLN A 377 16.77 -5.01 -12.09
N MET A 378 16.51 -4.89 -10.78
CA MET A 378 15.88 -5.96 -10.01
C MET A 378 14.48 -6.28 -10.57
N PRO A 379 14.14 -7.56 -10.78
CA PRO A 379 12.79 -7.96 -11.14
C PRO A 379 11.78 -7.47 -10.09
N ARG A 380 10.67 -6.89 -10.55
CA ARG A 380 9.58 -6.44 -9.67
C ARG A 380 8.66 -7.61 -9.34
N GLU A 381 8.38 -7.77 -8.05
CA GLU A 381 7.42 -8.77 -7.60
C GLU A 381 5.98 -8.32 -7.92
N ARG A 382 5.17 -9.26 -8.42
CA ARG A 382 3.74 -9.03 -8.66
C ARG A 382 2.95 -9.13 -7.36
N SER A 383 2.35 -8.03 -6.94
CA SER A 383 1.41 -8.00 -5.82
C SER A 383 0.13 -8.79 -6.13
N VAL A 384 -0.58 -9.19 -5.07
CA VAL A 384 -1.92 -9.83 -5.21
C VAL A 384 -2.85 -8.94 -6.04
N MET A 385 -2.82 -7.62 -5.84
CA MET A 385 -3.65 -6.69 -6.61
C MET A 385 -3.39 -6.77 -8.13
N GLN A 386 -2.13 -6.93 -8.54
CA GLN A 386 -1.79 -7.11 -9.96
C GLN A 386 -2.27 -8.46 -10.49
N TRP A 387 -2.29 -9.52 -9.66
CA TRP A 387 -2.92 -10.80 -10.02
C TRP A 387 -4.43 -10.69 -10.15
N LEU A 388 -5.10 -9.96 -9.26
CA LEU A 388 -6.54 -9.73 -9.36
C LEU A 388 -6.91 -8.93 -10.61
N ASN A 389 -6.14 -7.89 -10.94
CA ASN A 389 -6.30 -7.16 -12.20
C ASN A 389 -6.07 -8.08 -13.41
N ARG A 390 -5.11 -9.01 -13.32
CA ARG A 390 -4.88 -10.03 -14.35
C ARG A 390 -6.08 -10.97 -14.49
N VAL A 391 -6.69 -11.40 -13.38
CA VAL A 391 -7.92 -12.20 -13.37
C VAL A 391 -9.09 -11.44 -14.01
N GLN A 392 -9.33 -10.19 -13.64
CA GLN A 392 -10.36 -9.36 -14.30
C GLN A 392 -10.09 -9.19 -15.80
N SER A 393 -8.83 -9.07 -16.19
CA SER A 393 -8.44 -9.02 -17.60
C SER A 393 -8.75 -10.33 -18.33
N PHE A 394 -8.59 -11.49 -17.69
CA PHE A 394 -9.02 -12.77 -18.25
C PHE A 394 -10.54 -12.89 -18.39
N LEU A 395 -11.29 -12.34 -17.45
CA LEU A 395 -12.75 -12.36 -17.47
C LEU A 395 -13.34 -11.46 -18.55
N TYR A 396 -12.82 -10.22 -18.68
CA TYR A 396 -13.45 -9.17 -19.46
C TYR A 396 -12.65 -8.71 -20.68
N CYS A 397 -11.33 -8.89 -20.70
CA CYS A 397 -10.44 -8.35 -21.72
C CYS A 397 -9.66 -9.45 -22.48
N ASN A 398 -10.36 -10.53 -22.84
CA ASN A 398 -9.77 -11.68 -23.52
C ASN A 398 -10.70 -12.23 -24.60
N GLU A 399 -11.00 -11.43 -25.62
CA GLU A 399 -11.84 -11.83 -26.75
C GLU A 399 -10.99 -12.11 -28.01
N ASN A 400 -11.36 -13.15 -28.77
CA ASN A 400 -10.70 -13.53 -30.04
C ASN A 400 -9.17 -13.73 -29.98
N GLY A 401 -8.63 -14.06 -28.80
CA GLY A 401 -7.19 -14.27 -28.58
C GLY A 401 -6.39 -12.98 -28.35
N PHE A 402 -7.04 -11.82 -28.33
CA PHE A 402 -6.44 -10.55 -27.95
C PHE A 402 -6.63 -10.30 -26.45
N TRP A 403 -5.55 -9.88 -25.78
CA TRP A 403 -5.57 -9.62 -24.34
C TRP A 403 -5.39 -8.12 -24.04
N GLY A 404 -6.11 -7.66 -23.03
CA GLY A 404 -6.06 -6.28 -22.55
C GLY A 404 -5.84 -6.18 -21.04
N THR A 405 -5.89 -4.96 -20.54
CA THR A 405 -6.01 -4.66 -19.10
C THR A 405 -7.38 -4.09 -18.82
N PHE A 406 -8.05 -4.59 -17.79
CA PHE A 406 -9.37 -4.11 -17.39
C PHE A 406 -9.25 -2.90 -16.45
N LEU A 407 -9.99 -1.82 -16.76
CA LEU A 407 -10.14 -0.65 -15.91
C LEU A 407 -11.51 -0.67 -15.22
N GLU A 408 -11.55 -0.99 -13.93
CA GLU A 408 -12.80 -1.10 -13.18
C GLU A 408 -13.57 0.24 -13.07
N SER A 409 -12.88 1.37 -12.95
CA SER A 409 -13.49 2.70 -12.82
C SER A 409 -14.30 3.12 -14.05
N GLN A 410 -13.81 2.77 -15.25
CA GLN A 410 -14.43 3.09 -16.53
C GLN A 410 -15.22 1.90 -17.10
N ARG A 411 -15.03 0.69 -16.55
CA ARG A 411 -15.56 -0.58 -17.08
C ARG A 411 -15.21 -0.77 -18.55
N THR A 412 -13.95 -0.59 -18.89
CA THR A 412 -13.42 -0.72 -20.26
C THR A 412 -12.11 -1.50 -20.26
N CYS A 413 -11.80 -2.08 -21.42
CA CYS A 413 -10.52 -2.76 -21.64
C CYS A 413 -9.55 -1.89 -22.43
N VAL A 414 -8.29 -1.85 -22.00
CA VAL A 414 -7.18 -1.29 -22.78
C VAL A 414 -6.44 -2.44 -23.46
N CYS A 415 -6.58 -2.57 -24.77
CA CYS A 415 -5.99 -3.66 -25.56
C CYS A 415 -4.53 -3.34 -25.94
N HIS A 416 -3.62 -4.31 -25.79
CA HIS A 416 -2.18 -4.07 -26.04
C HIS A 416 -1.81 -4.03 -27.53
N THR A 417 -2.64 -4.61 -28.40
CA THR A 417 -2.38 -4.78 -29.84
C THR A 417 -3.09 -3.77 -30.73
N GLY A 418 -3.59 -2.65 -30.17
CA GLY A 418 -4.10 -1.52 -30.94
C GLY A 418 -5.45 -1.71 -31.65
N VAL A 419 -6.16 -2.82 -31.43
CA VAL A 419 -7.50 -3.06 -31.99
C VAL A 419 -8.53 -3.11 -30.87
N THR A 420 -9.64 -2.40 -31.02
CA THR A 420 -10.74 -2.23 -30.04
C THR A 420 -11.59 -3.49 -29.76
N LEU A 421 -11.06 -4.69 -30.03
CA LEU A 421 -11.80 -5.96 -30.05
C LEU A 421 -11.31 -6.98 -29.00
N CYS A 422 -10.73 -6.52 -27.88
CA CYS A 422 -10.41 -7.40 -26.75
C CYS A 422 -11.51 -7.43 -25.67
N GLN A 423 -12.51 -6.55 -25.74
CA GLN A 423 -13.51 -6.35 -24.69
C GLN A 423 -14.73 -7.27 -24.86
N ARG A 424 -14.88 -8.21 -23.93
CA ARG A 424 -16.07 -9.04 -23.79
C ARG A 424 -17.27 -8.23 -23.26
N PRO A 425 -18.51 -8.68 -23.51
CA PRO A 425 -19.70 -8.08 -22.89
C PRO A 425 -19.59 -8.15 -21.36
N ILE A 426 -19.54 -6.99 -20.73
CA ILE A 426 -19.40 -6.86 -19.28
C ILE A 426 -20.79 -7.11 -18.64
N PRO A 427 -20.92 -8.11 -17.74
CA PRO A 427 -22.19 -8.39 -17.09
C PRO A 427 -22.73 -7.26 -16.22
N CYS A 428 -24.01 -7.32 -15.86
CA CYS A 428 -24.63 -6.40 -14.93
C CYS A 428 -24.10 -6.61 -13.49
N VAL A 429 -24.22 -5.59 -12.63
CA VAL A 429 -23.80 -5.68 -11.23
C VAL A 429 -24.99 -6.13 -10.38
N ILE A 430 -24.82 -7.23 -9.64
CA ILE A 430 -25.80 -7.72 -8.66
C ILE A 430 -25.30 -7.31 -7.27
N GLY A 431 -26.10 -6.59 -6.48
CA GLY A 431 -25.65 -6.09 -5.18
C GLY A 431 -26.70 -5.33 -4.38
N GLY A 432 -26.34 -5.02 -3.12
CA GLY A 432 -27.23 -4.40 -2.13
C GLY A 432 -27.61 -2.95 -2.39
N ASN A 433 -26.78 -2.19 -3.13
CA ASN A 433 -27.06 -0.80 -3.49
C ASN A 433 -27.15 -0.69 -5.02
N ASN A 434 -28.36 -0.43 -5.50
CA ASN A 434 -28.80 -0.34 -6.89
C ASN A 434 -29.18 -1.67 -7.55
N SER A 435 -30.34 -2.15 -7.11
CA SER A 435 -31.52 -2.30 -7.98
C SER A 435 -31.62 -3.56 -8.84
N CYS A 436 -30.53 -4.18 -9.31
CA CYS A 436 -30.60 -5.43 -10.10
C CYS A 436 -30.50 -6.70 -9.24
N ALA A 437 -31.52 -7.56 -9.31
CA ALA A 437 -31.56 -8.87 -8.66
C ALA A 437 -30.91 -9.96 -9.52
N MET A 438 -31.09 -9.90 -10.85
CA MET A 438 -30.51 -10.86 -11.77
C MET A 438 -30.24 -10.22 -13.13
N CYS A 439 -29.09 -10.53 -13.75
CA CYS A 439 -28.78 -10.09 -15.11
C CYS A 439 -29.69 -10.80 -16.14
N SER A 440 -29.98 -10.13 -17.25
CA SER A 440 -30.78 -10.69 -18.32
C SER A 440 -30.04 -11.80 -19.05
N LEU A 441 -30.73 -12.91 -19.33
CA LEU A 441 -30.18 -14.03 -20.11
C LEU A 441 -29.96 -13.66 -21.59
N ALA A 442 -30.73 -12.70 -22.12
CA ALA A 442 -30.62 -12.26 -23.52
C ALA A 442 -29.51 -11.23 -23.73
N ASN A 443 -29.26 -10.36 -22.74
CA ASN A 443 -28.15 -9.42 -22.76
C ASN A 443 -27.60 -9.27 -21.35
N ILE A 444 -26.49 -9.94 -21.07
CA ILE A 444 -25.93 -10.04 -19.72
C ILE A 444 -25.48 -8.68 -19.16
N SER A 445 -25.27 -7.68 -20.01
CA SER A 445 -24.96 -6.29 -19.61
C SER A 445 -26.15 -5.54 -19.03
N GLN A 446 -27.38 -6.01 -19.26
CA GLN A 446 -28.61 -5.40 -18.78
C GLN A 446 -29.19 -6.19 -17.60
N CYS A 447 -29.95 -5.49 -16.77
CA CYS A 447 -30.70 -6.13 -15.71
C CYS A 447 -31.94 -6.86 -16.27
N GLY A 448 -32.18 -8.09 -15.81
CA GLY A 448 -33.36 -8.91 -16.15
C GLY A 448 -34.47 -8.85 -15.10
N SER A 449 -34.12 -8.69 -13.82
CA SER A 449 -35.08 -8.53 -12.72
C SER A 449 -34.53 -7.61 -11.63
N CYS A 450 -35.42 -6.85 -10.98
CA CYS A 450 -35.03 -5.88 -9.96
C CYS A 450 -35.29 -6.37 -8.54
N ASN A 451 -34.51 -5.87 -7.59
CA ASN A 451 -34.79 -6.05 -6.16
C ASN A 451 -36.12 -5.35 -5.79
N LYS A 452 -36.81 -5.84 -4.75
CA LYS A 452 -38.08 -5.25 -4.28
C LYS A 452 -37.91 -3.74 -4.01
N GLY A 453 -38.91 -2.94 -4.40
CA GLY A 453 -38.84 -1.47 -4.33
C GLY A 453 -38.24 -0.79 -5.56
N TYR A 454 -37.82 -1.56 -6.58
CA TYR A 454 -37.30 -1.05 -7.85
C TYR A 454 -38.06 -1.66 -9.04
N LYS A 455 -38.32 -0.87 -10.07
CA LYS A 455 -38.98 -1.30 -11.32
C LYS A 455 -37.97 -1.34 -12.47
N LEU A 456 -38.11 -2.35 -13.33
CA LEU A 456 -37.25 -2.49 -14.51
C LEU A 456 -37.70 -1.50 -15.59
N TYR A 457 -36.79 -0.62 -15.99
CA TYR A 457 -36.97 0.33 -17.08
C TYR A 457 -35.74 0.29 -18.00
N ARG A 458 -35.95 -0.10 -19.27
CA ARG A 458 -34.90 -0.18 -20.31
C ARG A 458 -33.60 -0.89 -19.86
N GLY A 459 -33.74 -2.02 -19.16
CA GLY A 459 -32.58 -2.82 -18.71
C GLY A 459 -31.82 -2.24 -17.50
N ARG A 460 -32.38 -1.22 -16.83
CA ARG A 460 -31.91 -0.67 -15.56
C ARG A 460 -33.04 -0.72 -14.54
N CYS A 461 -32.69 -0.79 -13.27
CA CYS A 461 -33.69 -0.82 -12.20
C CYS A 461 -33.74 0.55 -11.53
N GLU A 462 -34.92 1.15 -11.52
CA GLU A 462 -35.17 2.48 -10.97
C GLU A 462 -36.04 2.37 -9.72
N PRO A 463 -35.86 3.23 -8.70
CA PRO A 463 -36.70 3.22 -7.51
C PRO A 463 -38.18 3.37 -7.89
N GLN A 464 -39.06 2.58 -7.29
CA GLN A 464 -40.48 2.73 -7.46
C GLN A 464 -40.95 3.98 -6.69
N ASN A 465 -40.89 5.14 -7.33
CA ASN A 465 -41.42 6.38 -6.77
C ASN A 465 -42.95 6.28 -6.65
N VAL A 466 -43.50 6.74 -5.52
CA VAL A 466 -44.95 6.94 -5.34
C VAL A 466 -45.36 8.13 -6.19
N ASP A 467 -46.45 8.00 -6.97
CA ASP A 467 -47.05 9.14 -7.67
C ASP A 467 -47.34 10.26 -6.65
N SER A 468 -46.67 11.40 -6.76
CA SER A 468 -46.80 12.52 -5.80
C SER A 468 -48.23 13.03 -5.69
N GLU A 469 -49.04 12.86 -6.73
CA GLU A 469 -50.49 13.17 -6.72
C GLU A 469 -51.28 12.40 -5.64
N ARG A 470 -50.82 11.20 -5.24
CA ARG A 470 -51.47 10.43 -4.16
C ARG A 470 -51.11 10.92 -2.77
N SER A 471 -49.92 11.48 -2.53
CA SER A 471 -49.57 12.03 -1.22
C SER A 471 -50.23 13.39 -0.96
N GLU A 472 -50.50 14.17 -2.00
CA GLU A 472 -51.26 15.44 -1.92
C GLU A 472 -52.71 15.27 -1.42
N GLN A 473 -53.29 14.06 -1.51
CA GLN A 473 -54.63 13.76 -0.96
C GLN A 473 -54.67 13.74 0.57
N PHE A 474 -53.51 13.56 1.23
CA PHE A 474 -53.40 13.48 2.69
C PHE A 474 -53.04 14.84 3.29
N ILE A 475 -52.00 15.47 2.75
CA ILE A 475 -51.54 16.82 3.08
C ILE A 475 -51.19 17.47 1.75
N SER A 476 -51.82 18.60 1.46
CA SER A 476 -51.48 19.38 0.27
C SER A 476 -50.16 20.12 0.54
N PHE A 477 -49.03 19.57 0.09
CA PHE A 477 -47.71 20.21 0.26
C PHE A 477 -47.44 21.21 -0.86
N GLU A 478 -47.98 20.95 -2.05
CA GLU A 478 -47.98 21.88 -3.19
C GLU A 478 -49.15 22.84 -3.03
N THR A 479 -48.85 24.10 -2.71
CA THR A 479 -49.84 25.18 -2.71
C THR A 479 -49.42 26.20 -3.75
N ASP A 480 -50.39 26.86 -4.40
CA ASP A 480 -50.19 27.99 -5.33
C ASP A 480 -49.47 29.22 -4.68
N LEU A 481 -48.97 29.08 -3.45
CA LEU A 481 -48.36 30.09 -2.58
C LEU A 481 -46.89 29.80 -2.26
N ASP A 482 -46.20 28.92 -3.01
CA ASP A 482 -44.74 28.81 -2.98
C ASP A 482 -44.10 30.04 -3.65
N PHE A 483 -44.25 31.20 -3.00
CA PHE A 483 -43.64 32.46 -3.41
C PHE A 483 -42.11 32.33 -3.42
N GLN A 484 -41.44 32.93 -4.40
CA GLN A 484 -39.99 33.06 -4.32
C GLN A 484 -39.61 33.88 -3.08
N ASP A 485 -38.50 33.56 -2.42
CA ASP A 485 -38.10 34.21 -1.15
C ASP A 485 -38.04 35.75 -1.24
N LEU A 486 -37.76 36.30 -2.43
CA LEU A 486 -37.80 37.75 -2.73
C LEU A 486 -39.22 38.33 -2.68
N GLU A 487 -40.19 37.64 -3.27
CA GLU A 487 -41.61 38.03 -3.25
C GLU A 487 -42.15 37.92 -1.83
N LEU A 488 -41.83 36.83 -1.13
CA LEU A 488 -42.23 36.66 0.27
C LEU A 488 -41.67 37.77 1.16
N LYS A 489 -40.39 38.16 0.97
CA LYS A 489 -39.79 39.28 1.70
C LYS A 489 -40.55 40.59 1.46
N TYR A 490 -40.95 40.86 0.22
CA TYR A 490 -41.75 42.04 -0.12
C TYR A 490 -43.12 42.02 0.57
N LEU A 491 -43.84 40.89 0.52
CA LEU A 491 -45.16 40.73 1.13
C LEU A 491 -45.13 40.83 2.66
N LEU A 492 -44.12 40.23 3.29
CA LEU A 492 -43.92 40.31 4.74
C LEU A 492 -43.56 41.73 5.20
N GLN A 493 -42.75 42.47 4.44
CA GLN A 493 -42.46 43.88 4.73
C GLN A 493 -43.69 44.78 4.58
N LYS A 494 -44.61 44.45 3.67
CA LYS A 494 -45.87 45.16 3.45
C LYS A 494 -47.01 44.73 4.38
N MET A 495 -46.80 43.69 5.20
CA MET A 495 -47.82 43.07 6.04
C MET A 495 -49.10 42.75 5.25
N ASP A 496 -48.92 42.11 4.08
CA ASP A 496 -50.02 41.74 3.19
C ASP A 496 -50.97 40.74 3.88
N SER A 497 -52.28 40.98 3.77
CA SER A 497 -53.32 40.14 4.40
C SER A 497 -53.33 38.70 3.90
N ARG A 498 -52.74 38.41 2.72
CA ARG A 498 -52.65 37.05 2.17
C ARG A 498 -51.76 36.11 2.99
N LEU A 499 -50.80 36.65 3.73
CA LEU A 499 -49.89 35.87 4.57
C LEU A 499 -50.33 35.84 6.05
N TYR A 500 -51.54 36.32 6.35
CA TYR A 500 -52.02 36.44 7.72
C TYR A 500 -52.68 35.16 8.21
N ILE A 501 -52.14 34.58 9.28
CA ILE A 501 -52.82 33.51 10.04
C ILE A 501 -53.42 34.11 11.31
N HIS A 502 -54.72 33.88 11.50
CA HIS A 502 -55.38 34.27 12.74
C HIS A 502 -54.80 33.48 13.94
N THR A 503 -54.18 34.20 14.87
CA THR A 503 -53.66 33.64 16.13
C THR A 503 -54.25 34.39 17.32
N THR A 504 -54.52 33.65 18.40
CA THR A 504 -54.97 34.22 19.67
C THR A 504 -53.78 34.50 20.57
N PHE A 505 -53.63 35.75 21.00
CA PHE A 505 -52.62 36.14 21.98
C PHE A 505 -53.05 35.75 23.39
N ILE A 506 -52.18 35.03 24.09
CA ILE A 506 -52.37 34.56 25.46
C ILE A 506 -51.12 34.91 26.27
N SER A 507 -51.29 35.74 27.30
CA SER A 507 -50.26 36.01 28.30
C SER A 507 -50.90 36.32 29.65
N ASN A 508 -50.34 35.74 30.72
CA ASN A 508 -50.76 36.03 32.09
C ASN A 508 -50.07 37.27 32.67
N GLU A 509 -48.97 37.71 32.04
CA GLU A 509 -48.05 38.69 32.64
C GLU A 509 -48.04 40.01 31.87
N ILE A 510 -48.26 39.99 30.55
CA ILE A 510 -48.18 41.18 29.69
C ILE A 510 -49.49 41.34 28.93
N ARG A 511 -50.05 42.56 28.98
CA ARG A 511 -51.13 42.97 28.08
C ARG A 511 -50.53 43.77 26.93
N LEU A 512 -50.98 43.51 25.70
CA LEU A 512 -50.58 44.31 24.54
C LEU A 512 -50.94 45.79 24.77
N GLU A 513 -50.19 46.69 24.15
CA GLU A 513 -50.32 48.15 24.28
C GLU A 513 -50.05 48.73 25.69
N THR A 514 -49.51 47.95 26.62
CA THR A 514 -49.10 48.44 27.95
C THR A 514 -47.58 48.49 28.12
N PHE A 515 -47.07 49.53 28.79
CA PHE A 515 -45.64 49.66 29.12
C PHE A 515 -45.31 48.82 30.36
N PHE A 516 -44.22 48.06 30.32
CA PHE A 516 -43.72 47.25 31.43
C PHE A 516 -42.18 47.28 31.52
N ASP A 517 -41.63 47.02 32.70
CA ASP A 517 -40.17 46.88 32.90
C ASP A 517 -39.77 45.43 32.60
N PRO A 518 -38.89 45.18 31.61
CA PRO A 518 -38.50 43.83 31.24
C PRO A 518 -37.62 43.11 32.28
N ARG A 519 -37.18 43.81 33.33
CA ARG A 519 -36.40 43.25 34.46
C ARG A 519 -37.26 42.72 35.59
N TRP A 520 -38.57 43.04 35.62
CA TRP A 520 -39.45 42.69 36.74
C TRP A 520 -39.54 41.17 36.99
N ARG A 521 -39.38 40.35 35.94
CA ARG A 521 -39.28 38.88 36.05
C ARG A 521 -38.20 38.31 35.16
N LYS A 522 -37.60 37.19 35.61
CA LYS A 522 -36.50 36.49 34.90
C LYS A 522 -36.93 35.91 33.54
N ARG A 523 -38.22 35.61 33.34
CA ARG A 523 -38.77 35.03 32.12
C ARG A 523 -40.25 35.42 32.01
N MET A 524 -40.59 36.21 31.00
CA MET A 524 -41.99 36.51 30.66
C MET A 524 -42.40 35.77 29.41
N SER A 525 -43.60 35.18 29.40
CA SER A 525 -44.11 34.39 28.27
C SER A 525 -45.25 35.08 27.52
N LEU A 526 -45.11 35.12 26.21
CA LEU A 526 -46.11 35.58 25.26
C LEU A 526 -46.44 34.37 24.39
N THR A 527 -47.70 33.93 24.36
CA THR A 527 -48.10 32.76 23.58
C THR A 527 -49.05 33.18 22.47
N LEU A 528 -48.74 32.79 21.25
CA LEU A 528 -49.64 32.89 20.11
C LEU A 528 -50.13 31.48 19.80
N LYS A 529 -51.45 31.31 19.78
CA LYS A 529 -52.05 30.02 19.52
C LYS A 529 -52.87 30.08 18.24
N SER A 530 -52.61 29.15 17.31
CA SER A 530 -53.47 28.92 16.15
C SER A 530 -54.85 28.43 16.61
N ASN A 531 -55.87 28.63 15.80
CA ASN A 531 -57.24 28.32 16.17
C ASN A 531 -57.44 26.80 16.41
N LYS A 532 -57.61 26.41 17.68
CA LYS A 532 -57.77 25.00 18.14
C LYS A 532 -58.96 24.28 17.49
N ASN A 533 -59.94 25.00 16.94
CA ASN A 533 -61.21 24.42 16.49
C ASN A 533 -61.22 23.96 15.02
N ARG A 534 -60.12 24.09 14.27
CA ARG A 534 -60.01 23.63 12.88
C ARG A 534 -59.02 22.48 12.75
N MET A 535 -59.46 21.26 13.05
CA MET A 535 -58.61 20.07 12.99
C MET A 535 -58.23 19.65 11.56
N ASP A 536 -58.97 20.13 10.54
CA ASP A 536 -58.75 19.81 9.12
C ASP A 536 -57.67 20.68 8.47
N TYR A 537 -57.04 21.58 9.25
CA TYR A 537 -55.99 22.45 8.77
C TYR A 537 -54.72 22.34 9.62
N LEU A 538 -53.57 22.36 8.95
CA LEU A 538 -52.26 22.52 9.56
C LEU A 538 -51.72 23.90 9.20
N HIS A 539 -51.10 24.58 10.15
CA HIS A 539 -50.61 25.94 9.94
C HIS A 539 -49.08 25.94 9.77
N MET A 540 -48.63 26.62 8.73
CA MET A 540 -47.20 26.80 8.41
C MET A 540 -46.77 28.20 8.78
N ILE A 541 -45.68 28.35 9.54
CA ILE A 541 -45.07 29.65 9.83
C ILE A 541 -43.95 29.93 8.84
N ILE A 542 -43.99 31.13 8.24
CA ILE A 542 -42.97 31.63 7.30
C ILE A 542 -42.35 32.95 7.78
N GLY A 543 -42.91 33.56 8.81
CA GLY A 543 -42.33 34.73 9.47
C GLY A 543 -43.05 35.16 10.74
N LEU A 544 -42.41 36.02 11.51
CA LEU A 544 -42.98 36.61 12.73
C LEU A 544 -42.64 38.09 12.80
N SER A 545 -43.59 38.92 13.23
CA SER A 545 -43.39 40.35 13.44
C SER A 545 -43.84 40.78 14.83
N MET A 546 -43.06 41.66 15.45
CA MET A 546 -43.37 42.27 16.73
C MET A 546 -43.13 43.78 16.65
N LYS A 547 -44.12 44.56 17.08
CA LYS A 547 -43.98 46.01 17.19
C LYS A 547 -43.67 46.38 18.64
N ILE A 548 -42.47 46.91 18.87
CA ILE A 548 -41.96 47.20 20.22
C ILE A 548 -41.59 48.67 20.32
N CYS A 549 -42.21 49.37 21.26
CA CYS A 549 -41.91 50.75 21.58
C CYS A 549 -41.04 50.86 22.82
N GLN A 550 -40.00 51.68 22.74
CA GLN A 550 -39.06 51.96 23.81
C GLN A 550 -39.24 53.41 24.30
N MET A 551 -38.92 53.67 25.57
CA MET A 551 -38.88 55.02 26.14
C MET A 551 -37.57 55.75 25.77
N ARG A 552 -37.55 57.10 25.83
CA ARG A 552 -36.50 57.96 25.25
C ARG A 552 -35.06 57.71 25.71
N ASN A 553 -34.87 56.96 26.79
CA ASN A 553 -33.57 56.71 27.42
C ASN A 553 -33.18 55.21 27.57
N SER A 554 -33.88 54.25 26.95
CA SER A 554 -33.49 52.84 27.06
C SER A 554 -32.60 52.37 25.90
N SER A 555 -31.33 52.06 26.19
CA SER A 555 -30.35 51.56 25.20
C SER A 555 -30.25 50.02 25.13
N ILE A 556 -31.10 49.31 25.88
CA ILE A 556 -31.05 47.84 25.97
C ILE A 556 -32.09 47.23 25.04
N ASP A 557 -31.61 46.51 24.03
CA ASP A 557 -32.47 45.70 23.18
C ASP A 557 -32.95 44.44 23.91
N PRO A 558 -34.26 44.13 23.88
CA PRO A 558 -34.79 42.90 24.45
C PRO A 558 -34.23 41.66 23.73
N MET A 559 -33.87 40.63 24.50
CA MET A 559 -33.51 39.32 23.94
C MET A 559 -34.74 38.41 23.92
N PHE A 560 -35.00 37.79 22.78
CA PHE A 560 -36.12 36.87 22.55
C PHE A 560 -35.63 35.44 22.42
N PHE A 561 -36.36 34.51 23.05
CA PHE A 561 -36.28 33.09 22.72
C PHE A 561 -37.65 32.65 22.25
N VAL A 562 -37.74 32.11 21.03
CA VAL A 562 -39.00 31.64 20.48
C VAL A 562 -38.98 30.12 20.46
N TYR A 563 -39.98 29.53 21.10
CA TYR A 563 -40.27 28.11 21.05
C TYR A 563 -41.48 27.89 20.16
N VAL A 564 -41.34 27.00 19.19
CA VAL A 564 -42.44 26.61 18.30
C VAL A 564 -42.87 25.19 18.64
N ASN A 565 -44.14 25.04 18.92
CA ASN A 565 -44.78 23.74 18.99
C ASN A 565 -45.57 23.51 17.69
N PRO A 566 -45.30 22.43 16.93
CA PRO A 566 -45.93 22.18 15.64
C PRO A 566 -47.39 21.71 15.71
N PHE A 567 -47.81 21.00 16.76
CA PHE A 567 -49.12 20.31 16.78
C PHE A 567 -49.85 20.31 18.13
N SER A 568 -49.21 20.80 19.20
CA SER A 568 -49.68 20.79 20.58
C SER A 568 -49.62 22.19 21.18
N GLY A 569 -50.22 22.35 22.37
CA GLY A 569 -50.13 23.59 23.16
C GLY A 569 -49.07 23.57 24.26
N SER A 570 -48.34 22.46 24.43
CA SER A 570 -47.37 22.31 25.52
C SER A 570 -46.00 22.88 25.16
N HIS A 571 -45.39 23.64 26.08
CA HIS A 571 -44.01 24.09 25.91
C HIS A 571 -43.00 22.92 25.91
N SER A 572 -43.31 21.79 26.54
CA SER A 572 -42.39 20.64 26.64
C SER A 572 -42.21 19.88 25.32
N GLU A 573 -43.16 20.01 24.39
CA GLU A 573 -43.17 19.35 23.08
C GLU A 573 -42.85 20.35 21.95
N GLY A 574 -42.20 21.47 22.30
CA GLY A 574 -41.76 22.50 21.36
C GLY A 574 -40.24 22.59 21.29
N TRP A 575 -39.72 23.14 20.20
CA TRP A 575 -38.29 23.34 19.98
C TRP A 575 -37.95 24.82 19.90
N SER A 576 -36.71 25.18 20.24
CA SER A 576 -36.23 26.57 20.24
C SER A 576 -35.68 26.96 18.88
N MET A 577 -36.10 28.10 18.35
CA MET A 577 -35.57 28.66 17.10
C MET A 577 -34.08 29.05 17.22
N PRO A 578 -33.19 28.50 16.37
CA PRO A 578 -31.74 28.72 16.46
C PRO A 578 -31.32 29.99 15.70
N PHE A 579 -31.74 31.18 16.17
CA PHE A 579 -31.52 32.44 15.45
C PHE A 579 -30.06 32.69 15.09
N GLY A 580 -29.76 32.83 13.79
CA GLY A 580 -28.41 33.14 13.32
C GLY A 580 -27.39 32.01 13.40
N GLU A 581 -27.81 30.80 13.79
CA GLU A 581 -26.99 29.59 13.80
C GLU A 581 -27.31 28.75 12.55
N HIS A 582 -26.32 28.03 12.00
CA HIS A 582 -26.52 27.10 10.87
C HIS A 582 -27.21 27.70 9.61
N GLY A 583 -27.08 29.02 9.40
CA GLY A 583 -27.72 29.73 8.29
C GLY A 583 -29.19 30.10 8.53
N TYR A 584 -29.71 29.90 9.74
CA TYR A 584 -31.05 30.31 10.16
C TYR A 584 -31.15 31.85 10.27
N PRO A 585 -32.29 32.46 9.92
CA PRO A 585 -32.47 33.92 9.90
C PRO A 585 -32.31 34.58 11.28
N ARG A 586 -31.93 35.86 11.25
CA ARG A 586 -31.86 36.75 12.41
C ARG A 586 -33.02 37.74 12.38
N TRP A 587 -33.31 38.34 13.52
CA TRP A 587 -34.28 39.42 13.63
C TRP A 587 -33.78 40.68 12.88
N GLU A 588 -34.59 41.18 11.96
CA GLU A 588 -34.40 42.49 11.33
C GLU A 588 -35.17 43.55 12.12
N LYS A 589 -34.49 44.64 12.51
CA LYS A 589 -35.05 45.74 13.30
C LYS A 589 -35.19 46.98 12.42
N VAL A 590 -36.43 47.42 12.17
CA VAL A 590 -36.74 48.61 11.37
C VAL A 590 -37.41 49.66 12.24
N ARG A 591 -36.91 50.90 12.23
CA ARG A 591 -37.49 52.01 13.00
C ARG A 591 -38.73 52.58 12.29
N LEU A 592 -39.82 52.74 13.01
CA LEU A 592 -41.03 53.37 12.49
C LEU A 592 -40.89 54.91 12.49
N GLN A 593 -41.34 55.55 11.40
CA GLN A 593 -41.23 56.99 11.21
C GLN A 593 -41.89 57.75 12.38
N ASN A 594 -41.22 58.79 12.88
CA ASN A 594 -41.66 59.69 13.97
C ASN A 594 -42.06 59.02 15.31
N SER A 595 -41.60 57.79 15.58
CA SER A 595 -41.84 57.13 16.87
C SER A 595 -40.57 56.48 17.44
N GLN A 596 -40.61 56.10 18.72
CA GLN A 596 -39.61 55.23 19.35
C GLN A 596 -40.02 53.76 19.29
N CYS A 597 -40.79 53.42 18.27
CA CYS A 597 -41.25 52.07 18.01
C CYS A 597 -40.42 51.45 16.88
N PHE A 598 -40.09 50.17 17.07
CA PHE A 598 -39.35 49.36 16.12
C PHE A 598 -40.21 48.16 15.74
N ASN A 599 -40.23 47.84 14.45
CA ASN A 599 -40.72 46.57 13.96
C ASN A 599 -39.56 45.58 13.97
N TRP A 600 -39.75 44.49 14.69
CA TRP A 600 -38.86 43.35 14.74
C TRP A 600 -39.47 42.27 13.86
N THR A 601 -38.84 41.99 12.73
CA THR A 601 -39.33 41.01 11.76
C THR A 601 -38.34 39.86 11.62
N LEU A 602 -38.83 38.63 11.71
CA LEU A 602 -38.10 37.41 11.43
C LEU A 602 -38.66 36.79 10.16
N LEU A 603 -37.84 36.68 9.12
CA LEU A 603 -38.22 36.13 7.82
C LEU A 603 -37.64 34.71 7.70
N LEU A 604 -38.49 33.68 7.71
CA LEU A 604 -38.07 32.29 7.56
C LEU A 604 -37.90 31.88 6.09
N GLY A 605 -38.74 32.39 5.19
CA GLY A 605 -38.70 31.98 3.79
C GLY A 605 -39.23 30.57 3.56
N ASN A 606 -39.16 30.10 2.32
CA ASN A 606 -39.50 28.71 1.99
C ASN A 606 -38.46 27.72 2.53
N ARG A 607 -37.23 28.17 2.74
CA ARG A 607 -36.14 27.34 3.25
C ARG A 607 -36.33 26.90 4.71
N TRP A 608 -36.91 27.77 5.54
CA TRP A 608 -37.02 27.53 6.99
C TRP A 608 -38.47 27.45 7.49
N LYS A 609 -39.44 27.27 6.58
CA LYS A 609 -40.86 27.12 6.91
C LYS A 609 -41.09 25.84 7.71
N THR A 610 -41.99 25.90 8.68
CA THR A 610 -42.26 24.79 9.60
C THR A 610 -43.69 24.83 10.12
N PHE A 611 -44.18 23.73 10.68
CA PHE A 611 -45.50 23.67 11.29
C PHE A 611 -45.55 24.43 12.62
N PHE A 612 -46.68 25.05 12.93
CA PHE A 612 -46.96 25.61 14.25
C PHE A 612 -48.42 25.43 14.67
N GLU A 613 -48.62 25.20 15.96
CA GLU A 613 -49.89 25.29 16.68
C GLU A 613 -49.78 26.35 17.78
N THR A 614 -48.65 26.36 18.51
CA THR A 614 -48.34 27.43 19.46
C THR A 614 -46.92 27.96 19.28
N VAL A 615 -46.80 29.28 19.39
CA VAL A 615 -45.52 30.00 19.41
C VAL A 615 -45.38 30.66 20.77
N HIS A 616 -44.39 30.23 21.56
CA HIS A 616 -44.07 30.81 22.86
C HIS A 616 -42.84 31.70 22.74
N ILE A 617 -43.03 33.00 22.95
CA ILE A 617 -41.95 34.00 22.94
C ILE A 617 -41.60 34.34 24.38
N TYR A 618 -40.34 34.08 24.74
CA TYR A 618 -39.79 34.42 26.05
C TYR A 618 -38.92 35.64 25.96
N LEU A 619 -39.24 36.62 26.80
CA LEU A 619 -38.42 37.81 26.97
C LEU A 619 -37.43 37.60 28.11
N ARG A 620 -36.14 37.86 27.86
CA ARG A 620 -35.11 37.91 28.91
C ARG A 620 -34.40 39.26 28.87
N SER A 621 -34.53 40.04 29.94
CA SER A 621 -33.69 41.22 30.14
C SER A 621 -32.32 40.78 30.65
N ARG A 622 -31.31 40.78 29.79
CA ARG A 622 -29.91 40.80 30.23
C ARG A 622 -29.35 42.18 29.87
N ALA A 623 -29.01 42.97 30.89
CA ALA A 623 -28.06 44.05 30.66
C ALA A 623 -26.75 43.40 30.19
N LYS A 624 -26.25 43.76 29.01
CA LYS A 624 -24.87 43.45 28.62
C LYS A 624 -23.96 44.22 29.59
N ILE A 625 -23.58 43.57 30.69
CA ILE A 625 -22.44 44.02 31.49
C ILE A 625 -21.21 43.64 30.65
N PRO A 626 -20.33 44.60 30.27
CA PRO A 626 -19.09 44.28 29.59
C PRO A 626 -18.31 43.25 30.41
N THR A 627 -17.87 42.19 29.75
CA THR A 627 -17.08 41.11 30.34
C THR A 627 -15.75 41.67 30.85
N GLY A 628 -15.74 42.09 32.11
CA GLY A 628 -14.57 42.62 32.82
C GLY A 628 -14.68 42.57 34.35
N LEU A 629 -15.89 42.50 34.91
CA LEU A 629 -16.09 42.37 36.36
C LEU A 629 -17.15 41.29 36.64
N ARG A 630 -16.68 40.07 36.85
CA ARG A 630 -17.50 38.97 37.37
C ARG A 630 -17.05 38.69 38.79
N ASN A 631 -17.52 39.49 39.73
CA ASN A 631 -17.67 39.17 41.14
C ASN A 631 -18.86 40.00 41.64
N ASP A 632 -20.02 39.36 41.76
CA ASP A 632 -20.85 39.45 42.96
C ASP A 632 -22.16 38.67 42.79
N THR A 633 -22.28 37.65 43.62
CA THR A 633 -23.51 36.98 43.99
C THR A 633 -24.38 37.94 44.81
N GLY A 634 -25.36 38.57 44.18
CA GLY A 634 -26.31 39.43 44.88
C GLY A 634 -27.45 39.92 43.98
N GLN A 635 -28.46 39.09 43.73
CA GLN A 635 -29.73 39.52 43.15
C GLN A 635 -30.82 39.49 44.23
N GLY A 636 -30.84 40.53 45.07
CA GLY A 636 -32.00 40.87 45.88
C GLY A 636 -33.11 41.53 45.04
N PRO A 637 -34.33 41.69 45.59
CA PRO A 637 -35.44 42.33 44.88
C PRO A 637 -35.11 43.81 44.62
N VAL A 638 -35.40 44.28 43.41
CA VAL A 638 -35.18 45.69 43.02
C VAL A 638 -36.17 46.58 43.76
N ASP A 639 -35.67 47.56 44.51
CA ASP A 639 -36.46 48.54 45.24
C ASP A 639 -37.14 49.53 44.26
N LEU A 640 -38.47 49.59 44.27
CA LEU A 640 -39.33 50.26 43.28
C LEU A 640 -39.57 51.76 43.58
N ALA A 641 -39.02 52.27 44.67
CA ALA A 641 -39.23 53.63 45.17
C ALA A 641 -38.37 54.71 44.49
N ASP A 642 -37.28 54.34 43.81
CA ASP A 642 -36.30 55.29 43.25
C ASP A 642 -36.59 55.69 41.79
N PRO A 643 -36.99 56.95 41.49
CA PRO A 643 -37.36 57.38 40.14
C PRO A 643 -36.18 57.38 39.15
N ASN A 644 -34.93 57.43 39.63
CA ASN A 644 -33.74 57.39 38.77
C ASN A 644 -33.41 55.97 38.26
N LYS A 645 -33.97 54.92 38.88
CA LYS A 645 -33.79 53.52 38.43
C LYS A 645 -34.89 53.03 37.46
N ARG A 646 -35.91 53.87 37.20
CA ARG A 646 -37.08 53.63 36.32
C ARG A 646 -36.81 53.90 34.83
N GLN A 647 -35.65 53.52 34.30
CA GLN A 647 -35.21 53.99 32.97
C GLN A 647 -35.45 53.01 31.80
N ILE A 648 -36.06 51.84 32.01
CA ILE A 648 -36.24 50.84 30.93
C ILE A 648 -37.67 50.32 30.91
N TYR A 649 -38.56 51.04 30.22
CA TYR A 649 -39.91 50.56 29.92
C TYR A 649 -40.02 50.24 28.43
N ILE A 650 -40.56 49.06 28.14
CA ILE A 650 -40.91 48.65 26.79
C ILE A 650 -42.43 48.42 26.70
N LYS A 651 -43.00 48.72 25.54
CA LYS A 651 -44.39 48.40 25.20
C LYS A 651 -44.42 47.52 23.98
N ILE A 652 -45.03 46.34 24.07
CA ILE A 652 -45.30 45.52 22.90
C ILE A 652 -46.69 45.90 22.40
N SER A 653 -46.73 46.54 21.23
CA SER A 653 -47.95 47.06 20.62
C SER A 653 -48.72 45.96 19.91
N ASP A 654 -48.00 45.14 19.13
CA ASP A 654 -48.61 44.09 18.33
C ASP A 654 -47.62 42.93 18.10
N ILE A 655 -48.16 41.73 17.92
CA ILE A 655 -47.41 40.50 17.61
C ILE A 655 -48.21 39.73 16.55
N GLN A 656 -47.57 39.46 15.42
CA GLN A 656 -48.21 38.81 14.28
C GLN A 656 -47.37 37.62 13.79
N VAL A 657 -48.06 36.51 13.48
CA VAL A 657 -47.47 35.35 12.80
C VAL A 657 -47.91 35.39 11.34
N PHE A 658 -46.94 35.25 10.44
CA PHE A 658 -47.19 35.15 9.02
C PHE A 658 -47.01 33.71 8.55
N GLY A 659 -47.86 33.28 7.62
CA GLY A 659 -47.95 31.90 7.20
C GLY A 659 -49.14 31.61 6.29
N TYR A 660 -49.35 30.32 6.04
CA TYR A 660 -50.52 29.81 5.33
C TYR A 660 -51.07 28.53 6.00
N SER A 661 -52.29 28.14 5.65
CA SER A 661 -52.95 26.94 6.19
C SER A 661 -53.05 25.87 5.11
N LEU A 662 -52.61 24.66 5.44
CA LEU A 662 -52.65 23.47 4.60
C LEU A 662 -53.88 22.64 4.94
N ARG A 663 -54.54 22.06 3.93
CA ARG A 663 -55.60 21.07 4.15
C ARG A 663 -54.98 19.77 4.62
N PHE A 664 -55.59 19.17 5.65
CA PHE A 664 -55.16 17.92 6.26
C PHE A 664 -56.34 16.98 6.41
N ASN A 665 -56.28 15.82 5.74
CA ASN A 665 -57.31 14.80 5.83
C ASN A 665 -56.92 13.76 6.90
N ALA A 666 -57.38 14.00 8.13
CA ALA A 666 -57.09 13.12 9.26
C ALA A 666 -57.67 11.70 9.08
N ASP A 667 -58.82 11.55 8.43
CA ASP A 667 -59.50 10.27 8.33
C ASP A 667 -58.84 9.34 7.30
N LEU A 668 -58.41 9.88 6.15
CA LEU A 668 -57.61 9.13 5.18
C LEU A 668 -56.29 8.66 5.79
N LEU A 669 -55.58 9.55 6.49
CA LEU A 669 -54.32 9.19 7.11
C LEU A 669 -54.50 8.17 8.24
N ARG A 670 -55.61 8.26 9.00
CA ARG A 670 -55.96 7.25 10.03
C ARG A 670 -56.18 5.88 9.40
N SER A 671 -56.88 5.79 8.27
CA SER A 671 -57.11 4.54 7.56
C SER A 671 -55.79 3.90 7.08
N ALA A 672 -54.89 4.70 6.50
CA ALA A 672 -53.57 4.22 6.07
C ALA A 672 -52.72 3.71 7.25
N VAL A 673 -52.73 4.44 8.38
CA VAL A 673 -52.02 4.03 9.60
C VAL A 673 -52.59 2.74 10.19
N GLN A 674 -53.92 2.58 10.16
CA GLN A 674 -54.58 1.33 10.59
C GLN A 674 -54.18 0.14 9.72
N GLN A 675 -54.10 0.31 8.39
CA GLN A 675 -53.63 -0.74 7.49
C GLN A 675 -52.19 -1.16 7.80
N VAL A 676 -51.28 -0.21 8.08
CA VAL A 676 -49.90 -0.55 8.49
C VAL A 676 -49.87 -1.29 9.82
N ASN A 677 -50.66 -0.86 10.81
CA ASN A 677 -50.70 -1.53 12.11
C ASN A 677 -51.28 -2.96 12.00
N GLN A 678 -52.30 -3.17 11.17
CA GLN A 678 -52.84 -4.51 10.88
C GLN A 678 -51.79 -5.41 10.23
N SER A 679 -51.11 -4.93 9.18
CA SER A 679 -50.04 -5.66 8.50
C SER A 679 -48.87 -5.99 9.42
N TYR A 680 -48.53 -5.07 10.34
CA TYR A 680 -47.49 -5.28 11.36
C TYR A 680 -47.84 -6.45 12.31
N THR A 681 -49.09 -6.51 12.78
CA THR A 681 -49.52 -7.53 13.74
C THR A 681 -49.67 -8.94 13.15
N GLN A 682 -49.92 -9.06 11.84
CA GLN A 682 -50.20 -10.36 11.22
C GLN A 682 -48.97 -11.08 10.66
N GLY A 683 -47.79 -10.47 10.65
CA GLY A 683 -46.48 -11.09 10.34
C GLY A 683 -46.29 -11.64 8.91
N THR A 684 -47.36 -12.02 8.22
CA THR A 684 -47.38 -12.74 6.95
C THR A 684 -47.94 -11.91 5.79
N GLN A 685 -48.61 -10.79 6.08
CA GLN A 685 -49.14 -9.84 5.07
C GLN A 685 -48.28 -8.58 4.86
N PHE A 686 -47.09 -8.50 5.45
CA PHE A 686 -46.19 -7.34 5.30
C PHE A 686 -45.91 -6.96 3.84
N TYR A 687 -46.07 -7.89 2.89
CA TYR A 687 -45.84 -7.70 1.46
C TYR A 687 -47.02 -7.13 0.66
N SER A 688 -48.26 -7.21 1.14
CA SER A 688 -49.44 -6.74 0.39
C SER A 688 -49.68 -5.22 0.49
N SER A 689 -49.07 -4.55 1.48
CA SER A 689 -49.25 -3.11 1.76
C SER A 689 -48.14 -2.21 1.21
N SER A 690 -47.36 -2.68 0.23
CA SER A 690 -46.18 -1.96 -0.28
C SER A 690 -46.47 -0.52 -0.74
N SER A 691 -47.63 -0.28 -1.35
CA SER A 691 -48.04 1.06 -1.78
C SER A 691 -48.33 2.01 -0.62
N VAL A 692 -49.01 1.54 0.44
CA VAL A 692 -49.35 2.32 1.63
C VAL A 692 -48.10 2.61 2.46
N MET A 693 -47.20 1.63 2.56
CA MET A 693 -45.94 1.79 3.29
C MET A 693 -45.02 2.81 2.61
N LEU A 694 -44.87 2.74 1.29
CA LEU A 694 -44.11 3.73 0.51
C LEU A 694 -44.72 5.14 0.64
N LEU A 695 -46.05 5.23 0.61
CA LEU A 695 -46.78 6.48 0.77
C LEU A 695 -46.58 7.11 2.16
N LEU A 696 -46.66 6.32 3.23
CA LEU A 696 -46.40 6.82 4.59
C LEU A 696 -44.93 7.19 4.81
N LEU A 697 -43.99 6.50 4.14
CA LEU A 697 -42.58 6.89 4.14
C LEU A 697 -42.36 8.24 3.43
N ASP A 698 -43.00 8.48 2.29
CA ASP A 698 -42.97 9.79 1.61
C ASP A 698 -43.54 10.90 2.49
N ILE A 699 -44.70 10.67 3.11
CA ILE A 699 -45.32 11.64 4.04
C ILE A 699 -44.42 11.91 5.26
N ARG A 700 -43.81 10.88 5.85
CA ARG A 700 -42.87 11.02 6.98
C ARG A 700 -41.66 11.85 6.59
N ASP A 701 -41.06 11.59 5.44
CA ASP A 701 -39.90 12.33 4.95
C ASP A 701 -40.26 13.80 4.66
N ARG A 702 -41.36 14.06 3.95
CA ARG A 702 -41.84 15.43 3.66
C ARG A 702 -42.11 16.24 4.94
N ILE A 703 -42.74 15.63 5.95
CA ILE A 703 -43.01 16.30 7.24
C ILE A 703 -41.71 16.54 8.01
N ASN A 704 -40.85 15.53 8.12
CA ASN A 704 -39.62 15.66 8.91
C ASN A 704 -38.62 16.61 8.27
N ARG A 705 -38.62 16.80 6.94
CA ARG A 705 -37.84 17.85 6.25
C ARG A 705 -38.19 19.28 6.71
N LEU A 706 -39.41 19.51 7.20
CA LEU A 706 -39.85 20.79 7.75
C LEU A 706 -39.42 21.02 9.20
N ALA A 707 -38.69 20.07 9.80
CA ALA A 707 -38.05 20.24 11.09
C ALA A 707 -36.89 21.24 11.02
N PRO A 708 -36.56 21.94 12.13
CA PRO A 708 -35.42 22.85 12.15
C PRO A 708 -34.09 22.17 11.79
N PRO A 709 -33.12 22.95 11.28
CA PRO A 709 -31.79 22.43 11.03
C PRO A 709 -31.14 21.93 12.32
N SER A 710 -30.58 20.72 12.28
CA SER A 710 -29.73 20.19 13.33
C SER A 710 -28.26 20.51 13.04
N ALA A 711 -27.44 20.63 14.10
CA ALA A 711 -25.99 20.74 13.94
C ALA A 711 -25.43 19.50 13.21
N PRO A 712 -24.30 19.61 12.47
CA PRO A 712 -23.69 18.48 11.79
C PRO A 712 -23.48 17.30 12.76
N GLY A 713 -24.01 16.13 12.42
CA GLY A 713 -23.95 14.93 13.27
C GLY A 713 -25.04 14.79 14.34
N LYS A 714 -26.00 15.73 14.44
CA LYS A 714 -27.19 15.58 15.29
C LYS A 714 -28.41 15.12 14.48
N PRO A 715 -29.22 14.19 15.03
CA PRO A 715 -30.44 13.71 14.38
C PRO A 715 -31.49 14.82 14.21
N GLN A 716 -32.27 14.78 13.13
CA GLN A 716 -33.36 15.71 12.86
C GLN A 716 -34.56 15.41 13.76
N LEU A 717 -35.37 16.42 14.12
CA LEU A 717 -36.54 16.20 14.98
C LEU A 717 -37.64 15.43 14.24
N ASP A 718 -38.25 14.47 14.94
CA ASP A 718 -39.35 13.67 14.41
C ASP A 718 -40.70 14.37 14.60
N LEU A 719 -41.06 15.21 13.61
CA LEU A 719 -42.35 15.89 13.57
C LEU A 719 -43.49 14.94 13.21
N PHE A 720 -43.22 13.91 12.41
CA PHE A 720 -44.22 12.92 11.97
C PHE A 720 -44.87 12.22 13.17
N SER A 721 -44.08 11.70 14.11
CA SER A 721 -44.58 11.10 15.35
C SER A 721 -45.46 12.06 16.17
N CYS A 722 -45.04 13.32 16.31
CA CYS A 722 -45.85 14.33 16.99
C CYS A 722 -47.20 14.57 16.31
N MET A 723 -47.22 14.59 14.97
CA MET A 723 -48.46 14.73 14.20
C MET A 723 -49.38 13.53 14.44
N LEU A 724 -48.85 12.31 14.40
CA LEU A 724 -49.61 11.08 14.70
C LEU A 724 -50.24 11.15 16.11
N LYS A 725 -49.47 11.56 17.12
CA LYS A 725 -49.95 11.67 18.50
C LYS A 725 -51.05 12.72 18.66
N HIS A 726 -50.86 13.94 18.16
CA HIS A 726 -51.74 15.07 18.47
C HIS A 726 -52.90 15.25 17.48
N ARG A 727 -52.68 15.02 16.18
CA ARG A 727 -53.72 15.20 15.15
C ARG A 727 -54.56 13.95 14.95
N LEU A 728 -53.91 12.78 14.95
CA LEU A 728 -54.62 11.50 14.78
C LEU A 728 -55.08 10.88 16.10
N LYS A 729 -54.58 11.37 17.24
CA LYS A 729 -54.88 10.89 18.61
C LYS A 729 -54.43 9.44 18.85
N LEU A 730 -53.31 9.04 18.24
CA LEU A 730 -52.71 7.71 18.45
C LEU A 730 -52.06 7.60 19.83
N ASN A 731 -52.15 6.42 20.43
CA ASN A 731 -51.46 6.12 21.68
C ASN A 731 -49.95 5.87 21.43
N ASN A 732 -49.13 6.01 22.48
CA ASN A 732 -47.67 5.81 22.36
C ASN A 732 -47.30 4.42 21.82
N SER A 733 -48.04 3.37 22.19
CA SER A 733 -47.80 2.01 21.70
C SER A 733 -48.10 1.85 20.20
N GLU A 734 -49.15 2.49 19.70
CA GLU A 734 -49.54 2.45 18.29
C GLU A 734 -48.53 3.22 17.44
N MET A 735 -48.12 4.39 17.89
CA MET A 735 -47.09 5.20 17.24
C MET A 735 -45.75 4.47 17.14
N ILE A 736 -45.30 3.82 18.21
CA ILE A 736 -44.06 3.03 18.20
C ILE A 736 -44.15 1.88 17.19
N ARG A 737 -45.30 1.18 17.11
CA ARG A 737 -45.49 0.10 16.14
C ARG A 737 -45.44 0.60 14.70
N VAL A 738 -46.09 1.73 14.40
CA VAL A 738 -46.10 2.32 13.06
C VAL A 738 -44.70 2.75 12.64
N ASN A 739 -43.96 3.46 13.51
CA ASN A 739 -42.59 3.85 13.20
C ASN A 739 -41.67 2.65 13.01
N HIS A 740 -41.78 1.64 13.88
CA HIS A 740 -41.00 0.41 13.74
C HIS A 740 -41.31 -0.33 12.43
N ALA A 741 -42.59 -0.40 12.03
CA ALA A 741 -42.98 -1.00 10.77
C ALA A 741 -42.38 -0.27 9.56
N LEU A 742 -42.36 1.06 9.60
CA LEU A 742 -41.76 1.91 8.57
C LEU A 742 -40.22 1.78 8.54
N ASP A 743 -39.57 1.75 9.70
CA ASP A 743 -38.12 1.60 9.82
C ASP A 743 -37.65 0.22 9.32
N MET A 744 -38.33 -0.86 9.70
CA MET A 744 -38.07 -2.21 9.17
C MET A 744 -38.27 -2.26 7.65
N TYR A 745 -39.31 -1.63 7.12
CA TYR A 745 -39.52 -1.59 5.67
C TYR A 745 -38.42 -0.81 4.95
N SER A 746 -37.98 0.31 5.50
CA SER A 746 -36.87 1.10 4.96
C SER A 746 -35.54 0.33 4.94
N THR A 747 -35.22 -0.34 6.05
CA THR A 747 -33.93 -1.05 6.23
C THR A 747 -33.89 -2.40 5.56
N GLU A 748 -34.91 -3.24 5.75
CA GLU A 748 -34.92 -4.62 5.25
C GLU A 748 -35.33 -4.72 3.78
N ILE A 749 -36.24 -3.85 3.31
CA ILE A 749 -36.80 -3.93 1.96
C ILE A 749 -36.16 -2.90 1.02
N LEU A 750 -36.11 -1.63 1.42
CA LEU A 750 -35.55 -0.57 0.57
C LEU A 750 -34.02 -0.44 0.69
N LYS A 751 -33.41 -1.05 1.72
CA LYS A 751 -31.98 -0.95 2.04
C LYS A 751 -31.47 0.48 2.12
N GLN A 752 -32.33 1.41 2.57
CA GLN A 752 -31.95 2.79 2.80
C GLN A 752 -31.26 2.92 4.16
N SER A 753 -30.32 3.87 4.27
CA SER A 753 -29.65 4.17 5.53
C SER A 753 -30.65 4.68 6.56
N ASP A 754 -30.55 4.21 7.81
CA ASP A 754 -31.38 4.70 8.90
C ASP A 754 -31.24 6.21 9.09
N HIS A 755 -32.33 6.93 8.88
CA HIS A 755 -32.44 8.33 9.28
C HIS A 755 -32.72 8.37 10.78
N LEU A 756 -31.64 8.49 11.57
CA LEU A 756 -31.75 8.73 13.01
C LEU A 756 -32.48 10.06 13.22
N THR A 757 -33.66 9.99 13.83
CA THR A 757 -34.45 11.16 14.23
C THR A 757 -34.51 11.25 15.76
N ALA A 758 -34.58 12.47 16.28
CA ALA A 758 -34.74 12.74 17.71
C ALA A 758 -36.21 12.92 18.07
N LYS A 759 -36.65 12.26 19.14
CA LYS A 759 -38.01 12.39 19.66
C LYS A 759 -38.27 13.81 20.16
N LEU A 760 -39.30 14.44 19.61
CA LEU A 760 -39.87 15.70 20.11
C LEU A 760 -41.10 15.46 20.99
N CYS A 761 -41.90 14.47 20.60
CA CYS A 761 -43.00 13.86 21.34
C CYS A 761 -42.74 12.34 21.46
#